data_AF-A0A3M0ZLX4-F1
#
_entry.id   AF-A0A3M0ZLX4-F1
#
_cell.length_a   1.000
_cell.length_b   1.000
_cell.length_c   1.000
_cell.angle_alpha   90.00
_cell.angle_beta   90.00
_cell.angle_gamma   90.00
#
_symmetry.space_group_name_H-M   'P 1'
#
loop_
_entity.id
_entity.type
_entity.pdbx_description
1 polymer ?
#
loop_
_entity_poly.entity_id
_entity_poly.type
_entity_poly.pdbx_seq_one_letter_code
_entity_poly.pdbx_strand_id
1 'polypeptide(L)'
;MDANNQRINLDAVKAFRRKVRRKIAFRIILFVLPFIFLCAYGAVYIARLPRERHARSYTFAQKLRLGLGRALKATYLKMSTPLPDPKRSKIPIVELYIKGKRLDKLNSNLPQSGRVFQKALLKADGQIYKVKARYKGDSINHWAFPNKSWRIELRNGKRNRKEKVFNLNVPRTKTQISNWLGFELGSVMNGVAGGGPLVPKADFVHFRLNRLFDGVRLRVEQPDQNFIRVRNLEPGTIFSGDIRSRDIYSGKPRKRLYSDLSAWTVDSPYIESGKSALASLIHLIRYQHKPYDFYYEIEKLMNLDAIVQYMALLELVGTTHVDNTHNNKFYLNPISGRLTPIVWDSIAYFWGNNKGLDLGSNDLFKKILSIPSLREQKDLYLWEAVNGELSSERIIRIVKRKIREIAPDVRAFPLKIHASDKGIYNISNEEWKAAIGELINAIRARGKFIRRELSATDVRYNFRTVKEGSKSIFRVVFQVNSRAGFRLKGITLKLNAQKKGQIVTLKRWGIEDVKKVIKPRFSSQKASSTSSGTVSFPLNEVLYSKRRTKKGVTLVPGVYVYDFVTEEPLKILSVISIKGKNSITKKGYKPIYSKKLEIPSAHKQNSIWWDPKVVTEKSIVRLSGKVVLTKDLVITPYQSLDVSPGTHIAMAKGVSIIVNGGDAYLRGSSTQPIVIEGDKGKALWGVMAISGGECKISNVNIIGGSEKNTG
;
A
#
# COMPACT_ATOMS: atom_id res chain seq x y z
N MET A 1 15.45 -53.47 -97.72
CA MET A 1 15.07 -52.09 -97.32
C MET A 1 13.60 -52.12 -96.94
N ASP A 2 13.18 -51.44 -95.88
CA ASP A 2 12.19 -50.37 -96.04
C ASP A 2 12.06 -49.47 -94.79
N ALA A 3 11.76 -48.19 -95.02
CA ALA A 3 11.98 -47.14 -94.02
C ALA A 3 10.75 -46.83 -93.16
N ASN A 4 10.67 -47.51 -92.01
CA ASN A 4 10.14 -47.03 -90.72
C ASN A 4 9.62 -45.56 -90.72
N ASN A 5 8.30 -45.37 -90.87
CA ASN A 5 7.69 -44.03 -90.89
C ASN A 5 6.33 -43.95 -90.18
N GLN A 6 6.30 -44.31 -88.89
CA GLN A 6 5.18 -43.93 -88.02
C GLN A 6 5.15 -42.40 -87.83
N ARG A 7 4.50 -41.68 -88.76
CA ARG A 7 4.24 -40.23 -88.64
C ARG A 7 3.33 -39.97 -87.45
N ILE A 8 3.94 -39.73 -86.28
CA ILE A 8 3.25 -39.30 -85.06
C ILE A 8 2.40 -38.07 -85.39
N ASN A 9 1.08 -38.19 -85.29
CA ASN A 9 0.16 -37.08 -85.52
C ASN A 9 0.38 -35.99 -84.45
N LEU A 10 1.18 -35.00 -84.82
CA LEU A 10 1.61 -33.90 -83.95
C LEU A 10 0.43 -33.12 -83.37
N ASP A 11 -0.69 -32.99 -84.10
CA ASP A 11 -1.86 -32.25 -83.62
C ASP A 11 -2.74 -33.09 -82.69
N ALA A 12 -2.84 -34.40 -82.88
CA ALA A 12 -3.40 -35.32 -81.89
C ALA A 12 -2.57 -35.30 -80.59
N VAL A 13 -1.23 -35.30 -80.69
CA VAL A 13 -0.34 -35.18 -79.51
C VAL A 13 -0.46 -33.81 -78.85
N LYS A 14 -0.53 -32.70 -79.60
CA LYS A 14 -0.80 -31.36 -79.04
C LYS A 14 -2.18 -31.32 -78.35
N ALA A 15 -3.22 -31.91 -78.94
CA ALA A 15 -4.58 -31.95 -78.39
C ALA A 15 -4.64 -32.78 -77.10
N PHE A 16 -4.01 -33.96 -77.08
CA PHE A 16 -3.87 -34.78 -75.87
C PHE A 16 -3.10 -34.03 -74.78
N ARG A 17 -1.96 -33.40 -75.12
CA ARG A 17 -1.19 -32.54 -74.18
C ARG A 17 -2.03 -31.37 -73.66
N ARG A 18 -2.88 -30.73 -74.47
CA ARG A 18 -3.85 -29.69 -74.02
C ARG A 18 -4.90 -30.29 -73.07
N LYS A 19 -5.48 -31.46 -73.37
CA LYS A 19 -6.50 -32.14 -72.56
C LYS A 19 -5.93 -32.59 -71.20
N VAL A 20 -4.70 -33.10 -71.18
CA VAL A 20 -3.94 -33.44 -69.97
C VAL A 20 -3.58 -32.18 -69.18
N ARG A 21 -3.03 -31.13 -69.80
CA ARG A 21 -2.75 -29.84 -69.12
C ARG A 21 -4.02 -29.23 -68.51
N ARG A 22 -5.17 -29.27 -69.20
CA ARG A 22 -6.47 -28.84 -68.66
C ARG A 22 -6.91 -29.70 -67.45
N LYS A 23 -6.79 -31.03 -67.51
CA LYS A 23 -7.09 -31.91 -66.35
C LYS A 23 -6.16 -31.66 -65.16
N ILE A 24 -4.87 -31.40 -65.40
CA ILE A 24 -3.89 -31.08 -64.35
C ILE A 24 -4.20 -29.70 -63.74
N ALA A 25 -4.41 -28.67 -64.56
CA ALA A 25 -4.79 -27.34 -64.11
C ALA A 25 -6.11 -27.37 -63.30
N PHE A 26 -7.11 -28.13 -63.75
CA PHE A 26 -8.36 -28.32 -63.01
C PHE A 26 -8.14 -29.01 -61.65
N ARG A 27 -7.28 -30.04 -61.57
CA ARG A 27 -6.92 -30.67 -60.29
C ARG A 27 -6.13 -29.74 -59.36
N ILE A 28 -5.24 -28.89 -59.91
CA ILE A 28 -4.55 -27.84 -59.16
C ILE A 28 -5.56 -26.83 -58.61
N ILE A 29 -6.53 -26.39 -59.41
CA ILE A 29 -7.60 -25.48 -58.98
C ILE A 29 -8.51 -26.14 -57.92
N LEU A 30 -8.82 -27.44 -58.05
CA LEU A 30 -9.73 -28.15 -57.14
C LEU A 30 -9.10 -28.51 -55.78
N PHE A 31 -7.78 -28.73 -55.71
CA PHE A 31 -7.10 -29.18 -54.48
C PHE A 31 -6.01 -28.23 -53.98
N VAL A 32 -5.12 -27.76 -54.85
CA VAL A 32 -3.97 -26.92 -54.44
C VAL A 32 -4.42 -25.50 -54.08
N LEU A 33 -5.37 -24.92 -54.83
CA LEU A 33 -5.89 -23.58 -54.52
C LEU A 33 -6.62 -23.53 -53.16
N PRO A 34 -7.56 -24.43 -52.83
CA PRO A 34 -8.14 -24.52 -51.49
C PRO A 34 -7.12 -24.78 -50.38
N PHE A 35 -6.09 -25.60 -50.64
CA PHE A 35 -5.01 -25.83 -49.69
C PHE A 35 -4.15 -24.57 -49.46
N ILE A 36 -3.85 -23.79 -50.51
CA ILE A 36 -3.17 -22.49 -50.39
C ILE A 36 -4.03 -21.52 -49.59
N PHE A 37 -5.33 -21.42 -49.86
CA PHE A 37 -6.25 -20.59 -49.06
C PHE A 37 -6.31 -21.02 -47.59
N LEU A 38 -6.35 -22.33 -47.31
CA LEU A 38 -6.34 -22.87 -45.94
C LEU A 38 -5.01 -22.56 -45.23
N CYS A 39 -3.87 -22.71 -45.92
CA CYS A 39 -2.55 -22.36 -45.41
C CYS A 39 -2.38 -20.85 -45.16
N ALA A 40 -2.88 -20.00 -46.07
CA ALA A 40 -2.87 -18.55 -45.90
C ALA A 40 -3.77 -18.11 -44.73
N TYR A 41 -4.98 -18.67 -44.63
CA TYR A 41 -5.90 -18.44 -43.50
C TYR A 41 -5.28 -18.92 -42.18
N GLY A 42 -4.65 -20.10 -42.18
CA GLY A 42 -3.89 -20.65 -41.06
C GLY A 42 -2.73 -19.75 -40.63
N ALA A 43 -1.95 -19.23 -41.57
CA ALA A 43 -0.88 -18.27 -41.30
C ALA A 43 -1.42 -16.96 -40.70
N VAL A 44 -2.52 -16.41 -41.23
CA VAL A 44 -3.18 -15.22 -40.68
C VAL A 44 -3.75 -15.49 -39.27
N TYR A 45 -4.30 -16.67 -39.02
CA TYR A 45 -4.77 -17.08 -37.70
C TYR A 45 -3.61 -17.21 -36.70
N ILE A 46 -2.52 -17.89 -37.09
CA ILE A 46 -1.32 -18.07 -36.27
C ILE A 46 -0.66 -16.72 -35.97
N ALA A 47 -0.54 -15.82 -36.94
CA ALA A 47 -0.04 -14.46 -36.76
C ALA A 47 -0.93 -13.57 -35.86
N ARG A 48 -2.17 -14.00 -35.57
CA ARG A 48 -3.10 -13.38 -34.60
C ARG A 48 -3.15 -14.08 -33.23
N LEU A 49 -2.33 -15.11 -33.02
CA LEU A 49 -2.16 -15.74 -31.69
C LEU A 49 -1.36 -14.87 -30.70
N PRO A 50 -0.30 -14.14 -31.11
CA PRO A 50 0.34 -13.16 -30.23
C PRO A 50 -0.62 -12.01 -29.88
N ARG A 51 -0.74 -11.73 -28.58
CA ARG A 51 -1.62 -10.67 -28.01
C ARG A 51 -0.86 -9.74 -27.07
N GLU A 52 0.45 -9.93 -26.95
CA GLU A 52 1.38 -9.15 -26.14
C GLU A 52 1.53 -7.71 -26.67
N ARG A 53 1.74 -6.73 -25.79
CA ARG A 53 1.86 -5.31 -26.17
C ARG A 53 3.03 -5.06 -27.12
N HIS A 54 4.16 -5.74 -26.93
CA HIS A 54 5.34 -5.63 -27.81
C HIS A 54 5.11 -6.21 -29.21
N ALA A 55 4.24 -7.22 -29.34
CA ALA A 55 3.96 -7.85 -30.63
C ALA A 55 3.15 -6.94 -31.58
N ARG A 56 2.72 -5.75 -31.14
CA ARG A 56 2.04 -4.76 -32.00
C ARG A 56 2.95 -4.27 -33.14
N SER A 57 4.18 -3.88 -32.82
CA SER A 57 5.17 -3.34 -33.78
C SER A 57 5.85 -4.40 -34.65
N TYR A 58 5.57 -5.69 -34.43
CA TYR A 58 6.18 -6.77 -35.22
C TYR A 58 5.63 -6.84 -36.64
N THR A 59 6.47 -7.23 -37.61
CA THR A 59 6.05 -7.54 -38.98
C THR A 59 5.15 -8.77 -39.03
N PHE A 60 4.48 -9.03 -40.16
CA PHE A 60 3.66 -10.25 -40.32
C PHE A 60 4.49 -11.53 -40.12
N ALA A 61 5.70 -11.60 -40.69
CA ALA A 61 6.59 -12.75 -40.53
C ALA A 61 7.03 -12.95 -39.06
N GLN A 62 7.34 -11.88 -38.33
CA GLN A 62 7.66 -11.94 -36.90
C GLN A 62 6.46 -12.40 -36.06
N LYS A 63 5.25 -11.90 -36.36
CA LYS A 63 3.98 -12.33 -35.73
C LYS A 63 3.69 -13.81 -36.01
N LEU A 64 3.88 -14.25 -37.26
CA LEU A 64 3.72 -15.65 -37.67
C LEU A 64 4.71 -16.58 -36.94
N ARG A 65 6.01 -16.23 -36.91
CA ARG A 65 7.05 -17.02 -36.21
C ARG A 65 6.78 -17.11 -34.70
N LEU A 66 6.40 -16.00 -34.06
CA LEU A 66 6.04 -16.01 -32.63
C LEU A 66 4.76 -16.82 -32.39
N GLY A 67 3.74 -16.64 -33.23
CA GLY A 67 2.48 -17.39 -33.15
C GLY A 67 2.67 -18.89 -33.31
N LEU A 68 3.52 -19.31 -34.26
CA LEU A 68 3.84 -20.72 -34.50
C LEU A 68 4.56 -21.31 -33.30
N GLY A 69 5.55 -20.62 -32.73
CA GLY A 69 6.22 -21.03 -31.48
C GLY A 69 5.26 -21.12 -30.29
N ARG A 70 4.28 -20.20 -30.18
CA ARG A 70 3.21 -20.26 -29.17
C ARG A 70 2.29 -21.48 -29.38
N ALA A 71 1.90 -21.77 -30.63
CA ALA A 71 1.08 -22.92 -30.99
C ALA A 71 1.78 -24.25 -30.71
N LEU A 72 3.02 -24.41 -31.20
CA LEU A 72 3.85 -25.60 -30.98
C LEU A 72 4.08 -25.84 -29.49
N LYS A 73 4.44 -24.82 -28.70
CA LYS A 73 4.57 -24.97 -27.23
C LYS A 73 3.24 -25.38 -26.60
N ALA A 74 2.10 -24.83 -27.03
CA ALA A 74 0.80 -25.21 -26.49
C ALA A 74 0.39 -26.65 -26.84
N THR A 75 0.73 -27.15 -28.03
CA THR A 75 0.52 -28.55 -28.44
C THR A 75 1.43 -29.49 -27.67
N TYR A 76 2.74 -29.22 -27.62
CA TYR A 76 3.69 -29.97 -26.81
C TYR A 76 3.28 -30.04 -25.33
N LEU A 77 2.82 -28.93 -24.75
CA LEU A 77 2.34 -28.91 -23.36
C LEU A 77 1.08 -29.75 -23.17
N LYS A 78 0.15 -29.79 -24.13
CA LYS A 78 -1.02 -30.69 -24.06
C LYS A 78 -0.62 -32.17 -24.10
N MET A 79 0.37 -32.53 -24.92
CA MET A 79 0.83 -33.92 -25.06
C MET A 79 1.71 -34.38 -23.88
N SER A 80 2.50 -33.48 -23.28
CA SER A 80 3.40 -33.78 -22.14
C SER A 80 2.76 -33.56 -20.75
N THR A 81 1.48 -33.21 -20.69
CA THR A 81 0.74 -33.00 -19.44
C THR A 81 -0.10 -34.24 -19.10
N PRO A 82 0.00 -34.80 -17.87
CA PRO A 82 -0.84 -35.93 -17.46
C PRO A 82 -2.34 -35.57 -17.48
N LEU A 83 -3.18 -36.56 -17.80
CA LEU A 83 -4.63 -36.38 -17.87
C LEU A 83 -5.23 -35.94 -16.51
N PRO A 84 -6.23 -35.04 -16.51
CA PRO A 84 -6.82 -34.50 -15.28
C PRO A 84 -7.79 -35.47 -14.63
N ASP A 85 -7.37 -36.09 -13.54
CA ASP A 85 -8.17 -36.96 -12.67
C ASP A 85 -8.71 -36.16 -11.45
N PRO A 86 -10.03 -35.89 -11.36
CA PRO A 86 -10.62 -35.18 -10.22
C PRO A 86 -10.49 -35.93 -8.89
N LYS A 87 -10.34 -37.26 -8.89
CA LYS A 87 -10.15 -38.06 -7.66
C LYS A 87 -8.79 -37.77 -6.99
N ARG A 88 -7.83 -37.22 -7.74
CA ARG A 88 -6.50 -36.80 -7.24
C ARG A 88 -6.48 -35.36 -6.74
N SER A 89 -7.55 -34.59 -6.94
CA SER A 89 -7.62 -33.20 -6.48
C SER A 89 -7.68 -33.14 -4.96
N LYS A 90 -6.87 -32.27 -4.35
CA LYS A 90 -6.88 -32.01 -2.90
C LYS A 90 -7.52 -30.67 -2.54
N ILE A 91 -8.09 -30.00 -3.52
CA ILE A 91 -8.74 -28.69 -3.41
C ILE A 91 -10.22 -28.79 -3.81
N PRO A 92 -11.10 -27.91 -3.29
CA PRO A 92 -12.53 -27.98 -3.58
C PRO A 92 -12.82 -27.90 -5.09
N ILE A 93 -13.67 -28.80 -5.59
CA ILE A 93 -14.15 -28.79 -6.97
C ILE A 93 -15.25 -27.72 -7.10
N VAL A 94 -15.09 -26.82 -8.07
CA VAL A 94 -16.06 -25.76 -8.41
C VAL A 94 -16.32 -25.78 -9.91
N GLU A 95 -17.58 -25.97 -10.29
CA GLU A 95 -17.98 -26.22 -11.68
C GLU A 95 -19.05 -25.24 -12.14
N LEU A 96 -18.77 -24.53 -13.24
CA LEU A 96 -19.66 -23.54 -13.85
C LEU A 96 -20.32 -24.11 -15.11
N TYR A 97 -21.65 -24.10 -15.14
CA TYR A 97 -22.48 -24.55 -16.26
C TYR A 97 -23.13 -23.35 -16.96
N ILE A 98 -22.75 -23.10 -18.21
CA ILE A 98 -23.24 -21.99 -19.04
C ILE A 98 -23.58 -22.50 -20.46
N LYS A 99 -24.83 -22.32 -20.90
CA LYS A 99 -25.27 -22.71 -22.27
C LYS A 99 -24.41 -22.00 -23.32
N GLY A 100 -24.03 -22.70 -24.40
CA GLY A 100 -23.15 -22.21 -25.48
C GLY A 100 -23.47 -20.77 -25.90
N LYS A 101 -24.71 -20.52 -26.37
CA LYS A 101 -25.21 -19.18 -26.77
C LYS A 101 -25.17 -18.05 -25.71
N ARG A 102 -24.74 -18.33 -24.47
CA ARG A 102 -24.39 -17.32 -23.45
C ARG A 102 -22.88 -17.15 -23.29
N LEU A 103 -22.10 -18.22 -23.46
CA LEU A 103 -20.64 -18.15 -23.55
C LEU A 103 -20.20 -17.41 -24.82
N ASP A 104 -20.89 -17.62 -25.94
CA ASP A 104 -20.63 -16.91 -27.20
C ASP A 104 -20.90 -15.40 -27.03
N LYS A 105 -21.99 -15.05 -26.33
CA LYS A 105 -22.31 -13.66 -25.93
C LYS A 105 -21.33 -13.05 -24.92
N LEU A 106 -20.45 -13.83 -24.28
CA LEU A 106 -19.33 -13.31 -23.48
C LEU A 106 -18.05 -13.12 -24.31
N ASN A 107 -17.93 -13.80 -25.46
CA ASN A 107 -16.74 -13.77 -26.32
C ASN A 107 -16.87 -12.83 -27.52
N SER A 108 -18.09 -12.45 -27.92
CA SER A 108 -18.39 -11.80 -29.20
C SER A 108 -17.71 -10.45 -29.46
N ASN A 109 -17.45 -9.65 -28.43
CA ASN A 109 -16.76 -8.36 -28.55
C ASN A 109 -15.99 -8.06 -27.26
N LEU A 110 -14.81 -8.64 -27.11
CA LEU A 110 -14.00 -8.56 -25.89
C LEU A 110 -13.10 -7.30 -25.87
N PRO A 111 -12.93 -6.62 -24.72
CA PRO A 111 -13.38 -7.01 -23.37
C PRO A 111 -14.85 -6.70 -23.03
N GLN A 112 -15.56 -5.88 -23.79
CA GLN A 112 -16.88 -5.31 -23.41
C GLN A 112 -17.94 -6.40 -23.12
N SER A 113 -18.20 -7.29 -24.08
CA SER A 113 -19.15 -8.40 -23.99
C SER A 113 -18.93 -9.28 -22.74
N GLY A 114 -17.67 -9.63 -22.47
CA GLY A 114 -17.25 -10.42 -21.32
C GLY A 114 -17.58 -9.80 -19.95
N ARG A 115 -17.95 -8.51 -19.89
CA ARG A 115 -18.34 -7.81 -18.66
C ARG A 115 -19.85 -7.84 -18.40
N VAL A 116 -20.65 -8.36 -19.34
CA VAL A 116 -22.11 -8.51 -19.20
C VAL A 116 -22.45 -9.82 -18.48
N PHE A 117 -23.24 -9.75 -17.42
CA PHE A 117 -23.63 -10.92 -16.63
C PHE A 117 -24.57 -11.87 -17.38
N GLN A 118 -24.21 -13.15 -17.46
CA GLN A 118 -25.00 -14.22 -18.05
C GLN A 118 -25.58 -15.16 -16.99
N LYS A 119 -26.83 -15.62 -17.17
CA LYS A 119 -27.47 -16.63 -16.30
C LYS A 119 -26.77 -17.99 -16.46
N ALA A 120 -26.32 -18.59 -15.36
CA ALA A 120 -25.59 -19.87 -15.32
C ALA A 120 -26.00 -20.70 -14.07
N LEU A 121 -25.51 -21.94 -13.96
CA LEU A 121 -25.55 -22.74 -12.74
C LEU A 121 -24.13 -22.96 -12.21
N LEU A 122 -23.96 -23.05 -10.90
CA LEU A 122 -22.69 -23.34 -10.23
C LEU A 122 -22.87 -24.57 -9.35
N LYS A 123 -22.04 -25.61 -9.51
CA LYS A 123 -21.89 -26.68 -8.51
C LYS A 123 -20.65 -26.40 -7.66
N ALA A 124 -20.82 -26.27 -6.35
CA ALA A 124 -19.73 -25.99 -5.39
C ALA A 124 -20.13 -26.49 -4.00
N ASP A 125 -19.18 -27.06 -3.25
CA ASP A 125 -19.41 -27.60 -1.89
C ASP A 125 -20.64 -28.54 -1.83
N GLY A 126 -20.72 -29.47 -2.78
CA GLY A 126 -21.84 -30.42 -2.96
C GLY A 126 -23.10 -29.81 -3.61
N GLN A 127 -23.40 -28.54 -3.36
CA GLN A 127 -24.66 -27.87 -3.71
C GLN A 127 -24.67 -27.28 -5.13
N ILE A 128 -25.87 -27.08 -5.69
CA ILE A 128 -26.09 -26.42 -6.99
C ILE A 128 -26.81 -25.08 -6.79
N TYR A 129 -26.21 -24.00 -7.28
CA TYR A 129 -26.71 -22.63 -7.16
C TYR A 129 -27.12 -22.06 -8.52
N LYS A 130 -28.26 -21.37 -8.59
CA LYS A 130 -28.62 -20.49 -9.71
C LYS A 130 -27.79 -19.20 -9.61
N VAL A 131 -26.93 -18.90 -10.58
CA VAL A 131 -25.98 -17.79 -10.53
C VAL A 131 -26.08 -16.85 -11.74
N LYS A 132 -25.47 -15.67 -11.63
CA LYS A 132 -24.96 -14.92 -12.79
C LYS A 132 -23.43 -15.09 -12.85
N ALA A 133 -22.87 -15.19 -14.04
CA ALA A 133 -21.44 -15.27 -14.27
C ALA A 133 -20.99 -14.34 -15.40
N ARG A 134 -19.78 -13.78 -15.28
CA ARG A 134 -19.10 -12.97 -16.32
C ARG A 134 -17.59 -13.05 -16.16
N TYR A 135 -16.84 -12.52 -17.12
CA TYR A 135 -15.39 -12.37 -16.97
C TYR A 135 -15.04 -11.24 -15.97
N LYS A 136 -13.90 -11.41 -15.29
CA LYS A 136 -13.39 -10.54 -14.21
C LYS A 136 -11.96 -10.13 -14.49
N GLY A 137 -11.66 -8.84 -14.35
CA GLY A 137 -10.33 -8.29 -14.52
C GLY A 137 -10.20 -7.50 -15.81
N ASP A 138 -9.11 -6.74 -15.90
CA ASP A 138 -9.03 -5.63 -16.84
C ASP A 138 -7.90 -5.83 -17.85
N SER A 139 -6.77 -6.41 -17.39
CA SER A 139 -5.67 -6.93 -18.21
C SER A 139 -6.06 -8.18 -19.02
N ILE A 140 -5.52 -8.29 -20.25
CA ILE A 140 -5.82 -9.35 -21.22
C ILE A 140 -5.67 -10.79 -20.69
N ASN A 141 -4.79 -11.05 -19.72
CA ASN A 141 -4.59 -12.39 -19.14
C ASN A 141 -5.84 -12.99 -18.46
N HIS A 142 -6.86 -12.18 -18.19
CA HIS A 142 -8.09 -12.61 -17.54
C HIS A 142 -9.21 -13.03 -18.50
N TRP A 143 -9.17 -12.55 -19.75
CA TRP A 143 -10.31 -12.64 -20.67
C TRP A 143 -9.93 -12.94 -22.13
N ALA A 144 -8.70 -12.63 -22.57
CA ALA A 144 -8.27 -12.84 -23.96
C ALA A 144 -7.72 -14.26 -24.21
N PHE A 145 -7.21 -14.94 -23.18
CA PHE A 145 -6.63 -16.28 -23.27
C PHE A 145 -7.72 -17.35 -23.08
N PRO A 146 -7.50 -18.64 -23.44
CA PRO A 146 -8.55 -19.67 -23.41
C PRO A 146 -9.19 -19.80 -22.02
N ASN A 147 -8.35 -19.94 -20.99
CA ASN A 147 -8.69 -19.90 -19.58
C ASN A 147 -9.17 -18.51 -19.15
N LYS A 148 -10.37 -18.45 -18.58
CA LYS A 148 -11.04 -17.20 -18.18
C LYS A 148 -11.01 -17.03 -16.65
N SER A 149 -10.86 -15.78 -16.21
CA SER A 149 -11.15 -15.37 -14.84
C SER A 149 -12.61 -14.93 -14.73
N TRP A 150 -13.33 -15.42 -13.73
CA TRP A 150 -14.77 -15.19 -13.59
C TRP A 150 -15.12 -14.34 -12.36
N ARG A 151 -16.22 -13.59 -12.42
CA ARG A 151 -16.97 -13.16 -11.23
C ARG A 151 -18.30 -13.88 -11.21
N ILE A 152 -18.62 -14.48 -10.07
CA ILE A 152 -19.85 -15.23 -9.82
C ILE A 152 -20.71 -14.44 -8.82
N GLU A 153 -22.00 -14.33 -9.10
CA GLU A 153 -23.01 -13.70 -8.23
C GLU A 153 -24.13 -14.71 -7.98
N LEU A 154 -24.35 -15.10 -6.73
CA LEU A 154 -25.45 -16.00 -6.35
C LEU A 154 -26.80 -15.26 -6.35
N ARG A 155 -27.84 -15.94 -6.83
CA ARG A 155 -29.20 -15.40 -6.93
C ARG A 155 -30.08 -15.86 -5.76
N ASN A 156 -31.28 -15.27 -5.66
CA ASN A 156 -32.34 -15.70 -4.74
C ASN A 156 -31.89 -15.74 -3.26
N GLY A 157 -31.13 -14.73 -2.82
CA GLY A 157 -30.62 -14.60 -1.45
C GLY A 157 -29.55 -15.62 -1.03
N LYS A 158 -29.34 -16.70 -1.80
CA LYS A 158 -28.43 -17.80 -1.45
C LYS A 158 -26.97 -17.34 -1.40
N ARG A 159 -26.21 -18.04 -0.57
CA ARG A 159 -24.79 -17.81 -0.27
C ARG A 159 -24.03 -19.13 -0.31
N ASN A 160 -22.75 -19.08 -0.61
CA ASN A 160 -21.84 -20.22 -0.54
C ASN A 160 -20.60 -19.80 0.26
N ARG A 161 -20.21 -20.55 1.29
CA ARG A 161 -19.17 -20.14 2.28
C ARG A 161 -19.41 -18.76 2.92
N LYS A 162 -20.69 -18.43 3.18
CA LYS A 162 -21.23 -17.11 3.57
C LYS A 162 -21.11 -15.99 2.50
N GLU A 163 -20.46 -16.22 1.36
CA GLU A 163 -20.28 -15.26 0.26
C GLU A 163 -21.50 -15.19 -0.67
N LYS A 164 -21.88 -13.99 -1.13
CA LYS A 164 -22.86 -13.76 -2.23
C LYS A 164 -22.17 -13.55 -3.59
N VAL A 165 -21.06 -12.82 -3.59
CA VAL A 165 -20.24 -12.54 -4.77
C VAL A 165 -18.80 -12.96 -4.48
N PHE A 166 -18.17 -13.63 -5.44
CA PHE A 166 -16.75 -13.96 -5.38
C PHE A 166 -16.14 -14.01 -6.78
N ASN A 167 -14.82 -14.01 -6.83
CA ASN A 167 -14.03 -14.02 -8.04
C ASN A 167 -13.29 -15.35 -8.16
N LEU A 168 -13.21 -15.94 -9.36
CA LEU A 168 -12.41 -17.12 -9.67
C LEU A 168 -11.30 -16.67 -10.64
N ASN A 169 -10.16 -16.29 -10.10
CA ASN A 169 -9.07 -15.69 -10.85
C ASN A 169 -8.13 -16.76 -11.44
N VAL A 170 -7.72 -16.59 -12.70
CA VAL A 170 -6.60 -17.35 -13.30
C VAL A 170 -5.30 -16.93 -12.62
N PRO A 171 -4.50 -17.86 -12.08
CA PRO A 171 -3.19 -17.51 -11.52
C PRO A 171 -2.22 -17.03 -12.61
N ARG A 172 -1.66 -15.82 -12.44
CA ARG A 172 -0.91 -15.11 -13.50
C ARG A 172 0.62 -15.10 -13.33
N THR A 173 1.15 -15.63 -12.23
CA THR A 173 2.61 -15.68 -11.96
C THR A 173 3.16 -17.07 -12.32
N LYS A 174 4.45 -17.18 -12.68
CA LYS A 174 5.07 -18.51 -12.91
C LYS A 174 4.81 -19.46 -11.73
N THR A 175 4.88 -18.95 -10.50
CA THR A 175 4.63 -19.67 -9.24
C THR A 175 3.22 -20.24 -9.09
N GLN A 176 2.23 -19.71 -9.82
CA GLN A 176 0.79 -19.91 -9.64
C GLN A 176 0.23 -19.53 -8.24
N ILE A 177 1.06 -19.21 -7.24
CA ILE A 177 0.61 -18.93 -5.86
C ILE A 177 0.83 -17.50 -5.34
N SER A 178 1.58 -16.65 -6.04
CA SER A 178 1.99 -15.33 -5.50
C SER A 178 0.83 -14.42 -5.06
N ASN A 179 -0.32 -14.45 -5.73
CA ASN A 179 -1.46 -13.60 -5.32
C ASN A 179 -2.16 -14.15 -4.08
N TRP A 180 -2.34 -15.47 -3.98
CA TRP A 180 -2.83 -16.13 -2.75
C TRP A 180 -1.91 -15.84 -1.56
N LEU A 181 -0.60 -15.99 -1.74
CA LEU A 181 0.40 -15.75 -0.70
C LEU A 181 0.34 -14.30 -0.19
N GLY A 182 -0.01 -13.33 -1.05
CA GLY A 182 -0.23 -11.94 -0.67
C GLY A 182 -1.42 -11.72 0.27
N PHE A 183 -2.45 -12.58 0.21
CA PHE A 183 -3.57 -12.58 1.16
C PHE A 183 -3.24 -13.41 2.41
N GLU A 184 -2.69 -14.62 2.26
CA GLU A 184 -2.29 -15.51 3.37
C GLU A 184 -1.38 -14.80 4.37
N LEU A 185 -0.28 -14.17 3.91
CA LEU A 185 0.66 -13.49 4.80
C LEU A 185 0.07 -12.20 5.41
N GLY A 186 -0.88 -11.56 4.73
CA GLY A 186 -1.65 -10.45 5.31
C GLY A 186 -2.57 -10.90 6.42
N SER A 187 -3.23 -12.06 6.26
CA SER A 187 -4.10 -12.64 7.29
C SER A 187 -3.31 -13.05 8.54
N VAL A 188 -2.10 -13.60 8.36
CA VAL A 188 -1.19 -13.91 9.48
C VAL A 188 -0.71 -12.63 10.16
N MET A 189 -0.29 -11.60 9.42
CA MET A 189 0.17 -10.33 10.01
C MET A 189 -0.92 -9.66 10.86
N ASN A 190 -2.14 -9.52 10.31
CA ASN A 190 -3.28 -8.96 11.04
C ASN A 190 -3.66 -9.80 12.27
N GLY A 191 -3.56 -11.13 12.19
CA GLY A 191 -3.87 -12.04 13.30
C GLY A 191 -2.86 -12.01 14.45
N VAL A 192 -1.61 -11.60 14.21
CA VAL A 192 -0.56 -11.50 15.23
C VAL A 192 -0.53 -10.13 15.91
N ALA A 193 -0.69 -9.05 15.13
CA ALA A 193 -0.56 -7.69 15.64
C ALA A 193 -1.89 -7.09 16.15
N GLY A 194 -3.04 -7.59 15.69
CA GLY A 194 -4.34 -6.97 15.93
C GLY A 194 -4.52 -5.62 15.21
N GLY A 195 -5.75 -5.11 15.13
CA GLY A 195 -6.06 -3.78 14.59
C GLY A 195 -5.66 -3.51 13.13
N GLY A 196 -5.26 -4.54 12.38
CA GLY A 196 -4.55 -4.46 11.12
C GLY A 196 -5.41 -4.26 9.86
N PRO A 197 -4.84 -4.45 8.66
CA PRO A 197 -5.57 -4.33 7.41
C PRO A 197 -6.61 -5.45 7.26
N LEU A 198 -7.77 -5.12 6.68
CA LEU A 198 -8.80 -6.13 6.40
C LEU A 198 -8.36 -7.00 5.21
N VAL A 199 -8.50 -8.32 5.36
CA VAL A 199 -7.99 -9.29 4.38
C VAL A 199 -9.13 -10.10 3.76
N PRO A 200 -9.33 -10.06 2.42
CA PRO A 200 -10.24 -10.96 1.71
C PRO A 200 -9.79 -12.42 1.80
N LYS A 201 -10.74 -13.33 2.02
CA LYS A 201 -10.48 -14.77 1.99
C LYS A 201 -10.10 -15.19 0.58
N ALA A 202 -9.02 -15.94 0.46
CA ALA A 202 -8.50 -16.41 -0.82
C ALA A 202 -7.99 -17.85 -0.70
N ASP A 203 -8.43 -18.74 -1.59
CA ASP A 203 -7.96 -20.13 -1.64
C ASP A 203 -8.17 -20.74 -3.04
N PHE A 204 -7.54 -21.87 -3.31
CA PHE A 204 -7.58 -22.52 -4.62
C PHE A 204 -8.74 -23.50 -4.78
N VAL A 205 -9.23 -23.62 -6.03
CA VAL A 205 -10.27 -24.57 -6.42
C VAL A 205 -9.92 -25.26 -7.73
N HIS A 206 -10.30 -26.54 -7.85
CA HIS A 206 -10.29 -27.29 -9.11
C HIS A 206 -11.46 -26.76 -9.96
N PHE A 207 -11.18 -25.92 -10.95
CA PHE A 207 -12.22 -25.25 -11.71
C PHE A 207 -12.60 -26.02 -12.97
N ARG A 208 -13.91 -26.16 -13.18
CA ARG A 208 -14.49 -26.83 -14.34
C ARG A 208 -15.48 -25.89 -15.04
N LEU A 209 -15.45 -25.89 -16.37
CA LEU A 209 -16.37 -25.15 -17.22
C LEU A 209 -17.09 -26.16 -18.12
N ASN A 210 -18.42 -26.26 -18.02
CA ASN A 210 -19.24 -27.20 -18.79
C ASN A 210 -18.68 -28.64 -18.78
N ARG A 211 -18.42 -29.18 -17.58
CA ARG A 211 -17.81 -30.51 -17.33
C ARG A 211 -16.34 -30.68 -17.74
N LEU A 212 -15.70 -29.71 -18.40
CA LEU A 212 -14.27 -29.77 -18.75
C LEU A 212 -13.41 -29.09 -17.67
N PHE A 213 -12.24 -29.67 -17.35
CA PHE A 213 -11.27 -29.06 -16.44
C PHE A 213 -10.59 -27.86 -17.11
N ASP A 214 -10.78 -26.67 -16.54
CA ASP A 214 -10.20 -25.40 -17.01
C ASP A 214 -9.03 -24.95 -16.11
N GLY A 215 -8.43 -25.89 -15.37
CA GLY A 215 -7.28 -25.65 -14.50
C GLY A 215 -7.63 -25.14 -13.11
N VAL A 216 -6.61 -24.83 -12.32
CA VAL A 216 -6.78 -24.21 -11.00
C VAL A 216 -7.29 -22.77 -11.12
N ARG A 217 -8.20 -22.37 -10.23
CA ARG A 217 -8.53 -20.95 -10.00
C ARG A 217 -8.23 -20.57 -8.56
N LEU A 218 -7.75 -19.35 -8.37
CA LEU A 218 -7.74 -18.70 -7.07
C LEU A 218 -9.12 -18.08 -6.83
N ARG A 219 -9.92 -18.69 -5.96
CA ARG A 219 -11.12 -18.07 -5.42
C ARG A 219 -10.68 -16.89 -4.53
N VAL A 220 -11.29 -15.72 -4.73
CA VAL A 220 -11.09 -14.54 -3.88
C VAL A 220 -12.45 -13.94 -3.57
N GLU A 221 -12.74 -13.82 -2.27
CA GLU A 221 -13.87 -13.09 -1.71
C GLU A 221 -13.94 -11.68 -2.33
N GLN A 222 -15.14 -11.17 -2.57
CA GLN A 222 -15.31 -9.81 -3.06
C GLN A 222 -15.40 -8.82 -1.89
N PRO A 223 -14.54 -7.77 -1.82
CA PRO A 223 -14.81 -6.61 -0.99
C PRO A 223 -16.08 -5.91 -1.50
N ASP A 224 -17.17 -6.12 -0.77
CA ASP A 224 -18.51 -5.54 -0.94
C ASP A 224 -19.21 -5.50 0.43
N GLN A 225 -20.46 -5.03 0.50
CA GLN A 225 -21.26 -5.00 1.73
C GLN A 225 -21.43 -6.36 2.44
N ASN A 226 -21.13 -7.48 1.78
CA ASN A 226 -21.15 -8.79 2.41
C ASN A 226 -19.81 -9.13 3.09
N PHE A 227 -18.67 -8.73 2.52
CA PHE A 227 -17.34 -8.88 3.13
C PHE A 227 -17.26 -8.19 4.50
N ILE A 228 -17.93 -7.04 4.65
CA ILE A 228 -18.16 -6.33 5.92
C ILE A 228 -18.97 -7.24 6.87
N ARG A 229 -20.18 -7.62 6.45
CA ARG A 229 -21.15 -8.36 7.29
C ARG A 229 -20.61 -9.69 7.82
N VAL A 230 -19.85 -10.45 7.03
CA VAL A 230 -19.30 -11.76 7.46
C VAL A 230 -18.11 -11.64 8.43
N ARG A 231 -17.71 -10.41 8.79
CA ARG A 231 -16.68 -10.09 9.80
C ARG A 231 -17.27 -9.42 11.04
N ASN A 232 -18.60 -9.32 11.14
CA ASN A 232 -19.30 -8.56 12.18
C ASN A 232 -18.81 -7.10 12.29
N LEU A 233 -18.51 -6.49 11.14
CA LEU A 233 -18.24 -5.07 11.01
C LEU A 233 -19.54 -4.33 10.66
N GLU A 234 -19.65 -3.09 11.12
CA GLU A 234 -20.80 -2.24 10.82
C GLU A 234 -20.99 -1.98 9.32
N PRO A 235 -22.25 -1.84 8.83
CA PRO A 235 -22.52 -1.43 7.47
C PRO A 235 -21.81 -0.11 7.14
N GLY A 236 -20.83 -0.13 6.24
CA GLY A 236 -19.94 1.00 6.00
C GLY A 236 -19.53 1.15 4.54
N THR A 237 -18.84 2.23 4.21
CA THR A 237 -18.50 2.52 2.81
C THR A 237 -17.21 1.81 2.38
N ILE A 238 -17.24 1.09 1.27
CA ILE A 238 -16.04 0.57 0.60
C ILE A 238 -15.66 1.49 -0.57
N PHE A 239 -14.44 1.98 -0.54
CA PHE A 239 -13.80 2.69 -1.66
C PHE A 239 -12.91 1.72 -2.41
N SER A 240 -13.01 1.73 -3.74
CA SER A 240 -12.20 0.92 -4.65
C SER A 240 -11.55 1.79 -5.73
N GLY A 241 -10.25 2.01 -5.56
CA GLY A 241 -9.37 2.71 -6.49
C GLY A 241 -8.65 1.71 -7.37
N ASP A 242 -9.20 1.45 -8.55
CA ASP A 242 -8.81 0.34 -9.43
C ASP A 242 -8.98 0.74 -10.90
N ILE A 243 -8.16 0.17 -11.78
CA ILE A 243 -8.17 0.47 -13.22
C ILE A 243 -9.34 -0.23 -13.91
N ARG A 244 -9.99 0.48 -14.84
CA ARG A 244 -10.99 -0.08 -15.75
C ARG A 244 -10.32 -0.34 -17.11
N SER A 245 -10.74 -1.37 -17.86
CA SER A 245 -10.15 -1.67 -19.18
C SER A 245 -10.12 -0.46 -20.14
N ARG A 246 -11.09 0.46 -20.07
CA ARG A 246 -11.07 1.71 -20.84
C ARG A 246 -9.83 2.57 -20.53
N ASP A 247 -9.33 2.57 -19.30
CA ASP A 247 -8.14 3.32 -18.85
C ASP A 247 -6.82 2.59 -19.20
N ILE A 248 -6.89 1.38 -19.78
CA ILE A 248 -5.75 0.64 -20.34
C ILE A 248 -5.69 0.81 -21.87
N TYR A 249 -6.85 0.87 -22.53
CA TYR A 249 -6.96 0.70 -23.99
C TYR A 249 -7.46 1.92 -24.76
N SER A 250 -8.00 2.97 -24.12
CA SER A 250 -8.48 4.19 -24.81
C SER A 250 -7.40 5.24 -25.12
N GLY A 251 -6.14 4.98 -24.80
CA GLY A 251 -5.02 5.93 -24.95
C GLY A 251 -5.01 7.10 -23.96
N LYS A 252 -6.13 7.41 -23.30
CA LYS A 252 -6.22 8.50 -22.31
C LYS A 252 -5.40 8.19 -21.04
N PRO A 253 -4.73 9.19 -20.43
CA PRO A 253 -4.01 9.02 -19.17
C PRO A 253 -4.89 8.48 -18.04
N ARG A 254 -4.31 7.65 -17.15
CA ARG A 254 -5.01 7.15 -15.96
C ARG A 254 -5.25 8.28 -14.97
N LYS A 255 -6.46 8.34 -14.39
CA LYS A 255 -6.76 9.21 -13.24
C LYS A 255 -5.91 8.79 -12.03
N ARG A 256 -5.50 9.76 -11.20
CA ARG A 256 -4.70 9.54 -9.98
C ARG A 256 -5.60 9.51 -8.75
N LEU A 257 -5.55 8.41 -8.01
CA LEU A 257 -6.39 8.12 -6.85
C LEU A 257 -6.27 9.18 -5.74
N TYR A 258 -5.05 9.60 -5.42
CA TYR A 258 -4.77 10.62 -4.41
C TYR A 258 -4.75 12.04 -5.02
N SER A 259 -5.59 12.28 -6.02
CA SER A 259 -5.69 13.58 -6.72
C SER A 259 -7.06 13.86 -7.30
N ASP A 260 -7.77 12.83 -7.77
CA ASP A 260 -9.08 12.89 -8.42
C ASP A 260 -10.06 11.93 -7.72
N LEU A 261 -11.07 12.48 -7.07
CA LEU A 261 -12.09 11.70 -6.35
C LEU A 261 -12.89 10.77 -7.27
N SER A 262 -13.09 11.15 -8.54
CA SER A 262 -13.81 10.34 -9.54
C SER A 262 -13.01 9.16 -10.09
N ALA A 263 -11.72 9.04 -9.71
CA ALA A 263 -10.92 7.85 -9.95
C ALA A 263 -11.40 6.64 -9.11
N TRP A 264 -12.12 6.90 -8.01
CA TRP A 264 -12.62 5.87 -7.11
C TRP A 264 -14.02 5.38 -7.51
N THR A 265 -14.31 4.14 -7.12
CA THR A 265 -15.68 3.60 -7.06
C THR A 265 -16.09 3.45 -5.60
N VAL A 266 -17.38 3.66 -5.32
CA VAL A 266 -17.95 3.67 -3.98
C VAL A 266 -19.04 2.60 -3.92
N ASP A 267 -19.01 1.77 -2.88
CA ASP A 267 -20.05 0.82 -2.50
C ASP A 267 -20.45 1.14 -1.06
N SER A 268 -21.68 1.62 -0.84
CA SER A 268 -22.14 2.19 0.44
C SER A 268 -23.59 1.79 0.70
N PRO A 269 -23.99 1.50 1.96
CA PRO A 269 -25.40 1.40 2.34
C PRO A 269 -26.06 2.78 2.52
N TYR A 270 -25.27 3.84 2.69
CA TYR A 270 -25.71 5.22 2.86
C TYR A 270 -25.61 6.00 1.54
N ILE A 271 -26.60 6.86 1.27
CA ILE A 271 -26.76 7.51 -0.04
C ILE A 271 -25.67 8.57 -0.30
N GLU A 272 -25.25 9.33 0.72
CA GLU A 272 -24.44 10.55 0.50
C GLU A 272 -23.12 10.61 1.29
N SER A 273 -23.11 10.13 2.54
CA SER A 273 -22.07 10.46 3.54
C SER A 273 -20.64 9.99 3.22
N GLY A 274 -20.46 8.93 2.42
CA GLY A 274 -19.14 8.29 2.27
C GLY A 274 -18.06 9.14 1.56
N LYS A 275 -18.42 9.95 0.55
CA LYS A 275 -17.41 10.63 -0.29
C LYS A 275 -16.59 11.69 0.45
N SER A 276 -17.13 12.28 1.51
CA SER A 276 -16.49 13.36 2.28
C SER A 276 -15.18 12.91 2.94
N ALA A 277 -15.15 11.77 3.63
CA ALA A 277 -13.96 11.25 4.29
C ALA A 277 -12.79 11.00 3.32
N LEU A 278 -13.10 10.49 2.12
CA LEU A 278 -12.11 10.30 1.06
C LEU A 278 -11.68 11.63 0.42
N ALA A 279 -12.59 12.60 0.28
CA ALA A 279 -12.25 13.94 -0.18
C ALA A 279 -11.31 14.66 0.80
N SER A 280 -11.59 14.59 2.11
CA SER A 280 -10.72 15.09 3.18
C SER A 280 -9.35 14.42 3.17
N LEU A 281 -9.29 13.10 2.97
CA LEU A 281 -8.01 12.38 2.82
C LEU A 281 -7.20 12.89 1.61
N ILE A 282 -7.85 13.06 0.45
CA ILE A 282 -7.20 13.59 -0.76
C ILE A 282 -6.73 15.04 -0.53
N HIS A 283 -7.55 15.87 0.11
CA HIS A 283 -7.20 17.24 0.46
C HIS A 283 -5.97 17.27 1.39
N LEU A 284 -5.98 16.49 2.46
CA LEU A 284 -4.88 16.43 3.43
C LEU A 284 -3.56 15.98 2.78
N ILE A 285 -3.60 14.94 1.93
CA ILE A 285 -2.42 14.48 1.17
C ILE A 285 -1.89 15.57 0.24
N ARG A 286 -2.78 16.33 -0.43
CA ARG A 286 -2.38 17.36 -1.40
C ARG A 286 -1.85 18.64 -0.73
N TYR A 287 -2.58 19.19 0.23
CA TYR A 287 -2.42 20.58 0.69
C TYR A 287 -1.77 20.73 2.06
N GLN A 288 -1.78 19.70 2.93
CA GLN A 288 -1.08 19.79 4.21
C GLN A 288 0.39 19.41 4.04
N HIS A 289 1.27 20.41 4.06
CA HIS A 289 2.71 20.25 3.85
C HIS A 289 3.52 20.11 5.15
N LYS A 290 2.97 20.49 6.30
CA LYS A 290 3.63 20.33 7.60
C LYS A 290 3.45 18.88 8.13
N PRO A 291 4.53 18.19 8.55
CA PRO A 291 4.41 16.81 9.05
C PRO A 291 3.56 16.67 10.32
N TYR A 292 3.57 17.66 11.20
CA TYR A 292 2.81 17.68 12.46
C TYR A 292 1.29 17.75 12.20
N ASP A 293 0.82 18.84 11.59
CA ASP A 293 -0.57 19.01 11.20
C ASP A 293 -1.07 17.82 10.35
N PHE A 294 -0.22 17.24 9.48
CA PHE A 294 -0.58 16.04 8.71
C PHE A 294 -0.82 14.82 9.63
N TYR A 295 0.03 14.56 10.63
CA TYR A 295 -0.05 13.35 11.48
C TYR A 295 -1.37 13.29 12.28
N TYR A 296 -1.83 14.39 12.89
CA TYR A 296 -3.06 14.37 13.68
C TYR A 296 -4.32 14.32 12.81
N GLU A 297 -4.34 15.03 11.68
CA GLU A 297 -5.50 14.96 10.78
C GLU A 297 -5.58 13.63 10.02
N ILE A 298 -4.46 12.93 9.75
CA ILE A 298 -4.51 11.56 9.22
C ILE A 298 -4.94 10.56 10.29
N GLU A 299 -4.59 10.77 11.57
CA GLU A 299 -5.05 9.96 12.71
C GLU A 299 -6.57 10.09 12.94
N LYS A 300 -7.17 11.23 12.63
CA LYS A 300 -8.64 11.39 12.61
C LYS A 300 -9.29 10.61 11.45
N LEU A 301 -8.70 10.65 10.25
CA LEU A 301 -9.29 10.10 9.03
C LEU A 301 -8.98 8.61 8.76
N MET A 302 -7.96 8.03 9.41
CA MET A 302 -7.44 6.70 9.07
C MET A 302 -7.02 5.90 10.31
N ASN A 303 -7.27 4.59 10.29
CA ASN A 303 -6.64 3.64 11.21
C ASN A 303 -5.15 3.54 10.87
N LEU A 304 -4.30 4.19 11.69
CA LEU A 304 -2.87 4.27 11.45
C LEU A 304 -2.15 2.93 11.65
N ASP A 305 -2.57 2.12 12.62
CA ASP A 305 -1.99 0.80 12.84
C ASP A 305 -2.23 -0.11 11.62
N ALA A 306 -3.45 -0.11 11.07
CA ALA A 306 -3.79 -0.89 9.89
C ALA A 306 -3.03 -0.46 8.63
N ILE A 307 -2.83 0.84 8.38
CA ILE A 307 -2.09 1.31 7.20
C ILE A 307 -0.58 1.09 7.36
N VAL A 308 -0.04 1.23 8.57
CA VAL A 308 1.37 0.97 8.88
C VAL A 308 1.69 -0.53 8.81
N GLN A 309 0.81 -1.40 9.32
CA GLN A 309 0.88 -2.85 9.10
C GLN A 309 0.74 -3.21 7.62
N TYR A 310 -0.17 -2.56 6.87
CA TYR A 310 -0.30 -2.83 5.43
C TYR A 310 1.00 -2.48 4.68
N MET A 311 1.62 -1.35 5.01
CA MET A 311 2.92 -0.97 4.44
C MET A 311 4.05 -1.94 4.85
N ALA A 312 4.02 -2.49 6.08
CA ALA A 312 4.91 -3.58 6.49
C ALA A 312 4.67 -4.87 5.67
N LEU A 313 3.42 -5.26 5.41
CA LEU A 313 3.08 -6.39 4.54
C LEU A 313 3.63 -6.21 3.12
N LEU A 314 3.41 -5.03 2.51
CA LEU A 314 3.88 -4.74 1.15
C LEU A 314 5.41 -4.77 1.05
N GLU A 315 6.11 -4.34 2.10
CA GLU A 315 7.58 -4.45 2.21
C GLU A 315 8.07 -5.87 2.48
N LEU A 316 7.37 -6.67 3.30
CA LEU A 316 7.67 -8.09 3.54
C LEU A 316 7.56 -8.91 2.25
N VAL A 317 6.55 -8.65 1.42
CA VAL A 317 6.32 -9.38 0.16
C VAL A 317 6.98 -8.73 -1.06
N GLY A 318 7.74 -7.63 -0.85
CA GLY A 318 8.56 -6.99 -1.89
C GLY A 318 7.76 -6.42 -3.07
N THR A 319 6.59 -5.82 -2.81
CA THR A 319 5.67 -5.40 -3.87
C THR A 319 5.54 -3.88 -4.00
N THR A 320 5.44 -3.41 -5.24
CA THR A 320 5.00 -2.05 -5.58
C THR A 320 3.73 -2.07 -6.43
N HIS A 321 2.91 -3.12 -6.31
CA HIS A 321 1.72 -3.34 -7.16
C HIS A 321 0.46 -2.58 -6.72
N VAL A 322 0.58 -1.73 -5.69
CA VAL A 322 -0.43 -0.80 -5.15
C VAL A 322 0.11 0.61 -5.36
N ASP A 323 -0.39 1.34 -6.35
CA ASP A 323 0.23 2.59 -6.84
C ASP A 323 -0.74 3.78 -6.79
N ASN A 324 -0.41 4.90 -7.47
CA ASN A 324 -1.27 6.08 -7.56
C ASN A 324 -2.50 5.91 -8.47
N THR A 325 -2.70 4.75 -9.11
CA THR A 325 -3.73 4.50 -10.14
C THR A 325 -4.54 3.21 -9.94
N HIS A 326 -4.04 2.19 -9.23
CA HIS A 326 -4.76 0.93 -9.00
C HIS A 326 -4.47 0.21 -7.67
N ASN A 327 -5.24 -0.84 -7.40
CA ASN A 327 -5.12 -1.76 -6.27
C ASN A 327 -5.21 -1.13 -4.86
N ASN A 328 -5.81 0.06 -4.73
CA ASN A 328 -6.10 0.64 -3.42
C ASN A 328 -7.56 0.35 -3.04
N LYS A 329 -7.80 -0.08 -1.80
CA LYS A 329 -9.14 -0.29 -1.26
C LYS A 329 -9.18 0.15 0.21
N PHE A 330 -10.28 0.78 0.59
CA PHE A 330 -10.54 1.19 1.97
C PHE A 330 -11.96 0.83 2.38
N TYR A 331 -12.14 0.50 3.66
CA TYR A 331 -13.42 0.45 4.37
C TYR A 331 -13.47 1.65 5.33
N LEU A 332 -14.52 2.47 5.25
CA LEU A 332 -14.83 3.49 6.25
C LEU A 332 -15.76 2.89 7.30
N ASN A 333 -15.27 2.82 8.54
CA ASN A 333 -16.09 2.45 9.69
C ASN A 333 -17.01 3.64 10.06
N PRO A 334 -18.34 3.47 10.10
CA PRO A 334 -19.26 4.55 10.42
C PRO A 334 -19.15 5.03 11.87
N ILE A 335 -18.84 4.15 12.83
CA ILE A 335 -18.73 4.50 14.26
C ILE A 335 -17.50 5.39 14.51
N SER A 336 -16.34 5.01 13.95
CA SER A 336 -15.07 5.70 14.25
C SER A 336 -14.65 6.75 13.22
N GLY A 337 -15.41 6.94 12.14
CA GLY A 337 -15.08 7.86 11.05
C GLY A 337 -13.79 7.53 10.27
N ARG A 338 -13.13 6.41 10.58
CA ARG A 338 -11.77 6.09 10.11
C ARG A 338 -11.78 5.11 8.94
N LEU A 339 -10.93 5.41 7.96
CA LEU A 339 -10.59 4.52 6.85
C LEU A 339 -9.62 3.42 7.29
N THR A 340 -9.93 2.18 6.94
CA THR A 340 -9.08 0.99 7.15
C THR A 340 -8.74 0.37 5.80
N PRO A 341 -7.46 0.11 5.47
CA PRO A 341 -7.07 -0.52 4.21
C PRO A 341 -7.61 -1.95 4.08
N ILE A 342 -7.93 -2.33 2.84
CA ILE A 342 -8.26 -3.71 2.46
C ILE A 342 -7.15 -4.23 1.54
N VAL A 343 -6.54 -5.37 1.88
CA VAL A 343 -5.50 -6.01 1.07
C VAL A 343 -6.05 -6.39 -0.31
N TRP A 344 -5.36 -6.02 -1.40
CA TRP A 344 -5.82 -6.33 -2.76
C TRP A 344 -4.68 -6.44 -3.79
N ASP A 345 -4.68 -7.53 -4.57
CA ASP A 345 -3.75 -7.82 -5.70
C ASP A 345 -2.29 -7.40 -5.42
N SER A 346 -1.79 -7.76 -4.23
CA SER A 346 -0.45 -7.43 -3.74
C SER A 346 0.65 -8.27 -4.40
N ILE A 347 0.33 -9.51 -4.82
CA ILE A 347 1.16 -10.43 -5.62
C ILE A 347 2.58 -10.59 -5.04
N ALA A 348 2.67 -11.41 -4.00
CA ALA A 348 3.89 -11.62 -3.23
C ALA A 348 5.07 -12.08 -4.10
N TYR A 349 6.21 -11.41 -3.90
CA TYR A 349 7.51 -11.68 -4.53
C TYR A 349 7.52 -11.59 -6.07
N PHE A 350 6.61 -10.83 -6.69
CA PHE A 350 6.58 -10.61 -8.15
C PHE A 350 7.89 -10.02 -8.72
N TRP A 351 8.62 -9.25 -7.89
CA TRP A 351 9.95 -8.71 -8.22
C TRP A 351 11.09 -9.36 -7.42
N GLY A 352 10.90 -10.58 -6.89
CA GLY A 352 11.87 -11.28 -6.05
C GLY A 352 12.25 -10.47 -4.80
N ASN A 353 13.55 -10.23 -4.59
CA ASN A 353 14.07 -9.34 -3.55
C ASN A 353 14.54 -7.98 -4.11
N ASN A 354 14.18 -7.63 -5.36
CA ASN A 354 14.78 -6.50 -6.09
C ASN A 354 14.14 -5.14 -5.73
N LYS A 355 13.56 -5.01 -4.54
CA LYS A 355 12.93 -3.80 -4.02
C LYS A 355 13.58 -3.41 -2.71
N GLY A 356 13.72 -2.12 -2.45
CA GLY A 356 14.17 -1.63 -1.15
C GLY A 356 13.13 -1.82 -0.04
N LEU A 357 13.29 -1.02 1.01
CA LEU A 357 12.28 -0.76 2.04
C LEU A 357 11.87 0.71 1.94
N ASP A 358 10.90 1.16 2.73
CA ASP A 358 10.23 2.47 2.59
C ASP A 358 9.58 2.65 1.21
N LEU A 359 8.69 1.71 0.85
CA LEU A 359 8.09 1.61 -0.48
C LEU A 359 6.95 2.63 -0.70
N GLY A 360 7.31 3.90 -0.90
CA GLY A 360 6.40 4.99 -1.25
C GLY A 360 5.81 4.90 -2.67
N SER A 361 5.11 3.82 -3.00
CA SER A 361 4.53 3.55 -4.33
C SER A 361 3.33 4.46 -4.68
N ASN A 362 2.67 5.04 -3.68
CA ASN A 362 1.60 6.02 -3.84
C ASN A 362 1.84 7.26 -2.94
N ASP A 363 1.04 8.31 -3.13
CA ASP A 363 1.26 9.60 -2.46
C ASP A 363 0.88 9.59 -0.97
N LEU A 364 -0.10 8.78 -0.56
CA LEU A 364 -0.41 8.51 0.85
C LEU A 364 0.79 7.87 1.57
N PHE A 365 1.36 6.81 0.99
CA PHE A 365 2.52 6.12 1.57
C PHE A 365 3.73 7.05 1.67
N LYS A 366 3.97 7.93 0.69
CA LYS A 366 5.04 8.95 0.77
C LYS A 366 4.85 9.91 1.94
N LYS A 367 3.60 10.34 2.23
CA LYS A 367 3.29 11.18 3.39
C LYS A 367 3.46 10.42 4.71
N ILE A 368 2.96 9.19 4.83
CA ILE A 368 3.15 8.35 6.03
C ILE A 368 4.65 8.07 6.29
N LEU A 369 5.42 7.73 5.24
CA LEU A 369 6.87 7.55 5.33
C LEU A 369 7.65 8.85 5.62
N SER A 370 6.98 10.00 5.65
CA SER A 370 7.55 11.27 6.12
C SER A 370 7.32 11.53 7.62
N ILE A 371 6.83 10.56 8.39
CA ILE A 371 6.68 10.58 9.86
C ILE A 371 7.53 9.45 10.48
N PRO A 372 8.27 9.65 11.59
CA PRO A 372 9.30 8.70 11.98
C PRO A 372 8.78 7.59 12.87
N SER A 373 7.85 7.91 13.77
CA SER A 373 7.12 6.97 14.62
C SER A 373 6.36 5.98 13.76
N LEU A 374 5.67 6.45 12.70
CA LEU A 374 5.00 5.57 11.74
C LEU A 374 6.01 4.73 10.91
N ARG A 375 7.21 5.25 10.59
CA ARG A 375 8.28 4.43 10.00
C ARG A 375 8.89 3.42 10.97
N GLU A 376 9.10 3.81 12.24
CA GLU A 376 9.62 2.95 13.30
C GLU A 376 8.62 1.83 13.59
N GLN A 377 7.34 2.14 13.68
CA GLN A 377 6.25 1.19 13.85
C GLN A 377 6.11 0.25 12.64
N LYS A 378 6.22 0.75 11.40
CA LYS A 378 6.32 -0.08 10.19
C LYS A 378 7.52 -1.04 10.26
N ASP A 379 8.67 -0.53 10.68
CA ASP A 379 9.91 -1.29 10.80
C ASP A 379 9.89 -2.27 12.01
N LEU A 380 9.09 -1.99 13.04
CA LEU A 380 8.81 -2.88 14.17
C LEU A 380 7.92 -4.05 13.73
N TYR A 381 6.78 -3.79 13.09
CA TYR A 381 5.95 -4.86 12.54
C TYR A 381 6.71 -5.71 11.50
N LEU A 382 7.62 -5.11 10.71
CA LEU A 382 8.53 -5.85 9.84
C LEU A 382 9.50 -6.74 10.63
N TRP A 383 10.09 -6.23 11.71
CA TRP A 383 11.02 -6.97 12.57
C TRP A 383 10.33 -8.12 13.32
N GLU A 384 9.16 -7.86 13.90
CA GLU A 384 8.31 -8.85 14.56
C GLU A 384 7.86 -9.93 13.56
N ALA A 385 7.44 -9.54 12.35
CA ALA A 385 7.11 -10.46 11.28
C ALA A 385 8.27 -11.41 10.95
N VAL A 386 9.46 -10.88 10.58
CA VAL A 386 10.57 -11.73 10.09
C VAL A 386 11.29 -12.54 11.17
N ASN A 387 10.98 -12.32 12.45
CA ASN A 387 11.50 -13.12 13.56
C ASN A 387 10.43 -14.00 14.24
N GLY A 388 9.14 -13.68 14.08
CA GLY A 388 7.99 -14.42 14.60
C GLY A 388 7.29 -15.29 13.54
N GLU A 389 5.96 -15.15 13.44
CA GLU A 389 5.11 -16.01 12.58
C GLU A 389 5.37 -15.89 11.07
N LEU A 390 6.03 -14.82 10.63
CA LEU A 390 6.35 -14.52 9.24
C LEU A 390 7.85 -14.61 8.95
N SER A 391 8.59 -15.40 9.74
CA SER A 391 9.97 -15.77 9.41
C SER A 391 10.03 -16.49 8.07
N SER A 392 11.15 -16.37 7.34
CA SER A 392 11.35 -17.01 6.04
C SER A 392 11.02 -18.52 6.09
N GLU A 393 11.36 -19.18 7.20
CA GLU A 393 11.20 -20.60 7.44
C GLU A 393 9.72 -20.98 7.65
N ARG A 394 8.92 -20.13 8.30
CA ARG A 394 7.46 -20.29 8.41
C ARG A 394 6.75 -20.02 7.08
N ILE A 395 7.13 -18.95 6.37
CA ILE A 395 6.60 -18.65 5.03
C ILE A 395 6.91 -19.80 4.05
N ILE A 396 8.11 -20.38 4.10
CA ILE A 396 8.48 -21.54 3.29
C ILE A 396 7.69 -22.79 3.67
N ARG A 397 7.34 -23.00 4.96
CA ARG A 397 6.42 -24.09 5.37
C ARG A 397 5.00 -23.87 4.81
N ILE A 398 4.48 -22.64 4.88
CA ILE A 398 3.17 -22.25 4.30
C ILE A 398 3.15 -22.51 2.78
N VAL A 399 4.18 -22.05 2.06
CA VAL A 399 4.35 -22.28 0.61
C VAL A 399 4.44 -23.78 0.30
N LYS A 400 5.32 -24.54 0.97
CA LYS A 400 5.46 -25.99 0.75
C LYS A 400 4.16 -26.75 1.02
N ARG A 401 3.38 -26.35 2.04
CA ARG A 401 2.06 -26.92 2.33
C ARG A 401 1.10 -26.73 1.14
N LYS A 402 0.83 -25.48 0.74
CA LYS A 402 -0.13 -25.19 -0.32
C LYS A 402 0.34 -25.69 -1.70
N ILE A 403 1.64 -25.76 -1.97
CA ILE A 403 2.17 -26.37 -3.19
C ILE A 403 1.91 -27.89 -3.24
N ARG A 404 2.06 -28.63 -2.14
CA ARG A 404 1.69 -30.07 -2.11
C ARG A 404 0.20 -30.32 -2.30
N GLU A 405 -0.61 -29.35 -1.90
CA GLU A 405 -2.07 -29.37 -2.01
C GLU A 405 -2.53 -29.17 -3.46
N ILE A 406 -2.08 -28.09 -4.12
CA ILE A 406 -2.48 -27.77 -5.51
C ILE A 406 -1.71 -28.53 -6.60
N ALA A 407 -0.66 -29.28 -6.23
CA ALA A 407 0.23 -29.93 -7.20
C ALA A 407 -0.46 -30.86 -8.22
N PRO A 408 -1.45 -31.70 -7.86
CA PRO A 408 -2.12 -32.56 -8.84
C PRO A 408 -2.78 -31.71 -9.95
N ASP A 409 -3.56 -30.71 -9.55
CA ASP A 409 -4.34 -29.86 -10.43
C ASP A 409 -3.48 -28.89 -11.27
N VAL A 410 -2.40 -28.35 -10.70
CA VAL A 410 -1.45 -27.51 -11.46
C VAL A 410 -0.58 -28.36 -12.41
N ARG A 411 -0.33 -29.63 -12.10
CA ARG A 411 0.41 -30.55 -12.99
C ARG A 411 -0.42 -31.05 -14.17
N ALA A 412 -1.73 -31.24 -13.98
CA ALA A 412 -2.65 -31.74 -15.00
C ALA A 412 -3.26 -30.66 -15.91
N PHE A 413 -2.83 -29.39 -15.80
CA PHE A 413 -3.34 -28.30 -16.64
C PHE A 413 -2.26 -27.77 -17.62
N PRO A 414 -2.40 -28.00 -18.94
CA PRO A 414 -1.37 -27.66 -19.92
C PRO A 414 -1.32 -26.17 -20.32
N LEU A 415 -2.37 -25.39 -20.01
CA LEU A 415 -2.51 -23.98 -20.43
C LEU A 415 -2.37 -22.98 -19.27
N LYS A 416 -1.66 -23.37 -18.22
CA LYS A 416 -1.25 -22.48 -17.11
C LYS A 416 -0.33 -21.38 -17.64
N ILE A 417 -0.59 -20.13 -17.23
CA ILE A 417 0.04 -18.94 -17.79
C ILE A 417 0.97 -18.23 -16.80
N HIS A 418 2.01 -17.61 -17.34
CA HIS A 418 2.66 -16.47 -16.72
C HIS A 418 2.38 -15.19 -17.52
N ALA A 419 2.03 -14.12 -16.83
CA ALA A 419 1.87 -12.76 -17.34
C ALA A 419 2.82 -11.79 -16.61
N SER A 420 3.58 -11.01 -17.38
CA SER A 420 4.42 -9.91 -16.91
C SER A 420 4.50 -8.80 -17.97
N ASP A 421 5.23 -7.73 -17.68
CA ASP A 421 5.47 -6.64 -18.63
C ASP A 421 6.18 -7.12 -19.91
N LYS A 422 6.93 -8.24 -19.82
CA LYS A 422 7.58 -8.92 -20.95
C LYS A 422 6.61 -9.73 -21.82
N GLY A 423 5.35 -9.92 -21.43
CA GLY A 423 4.34 -10.65 -22.22
C GLY A 423 3.59 -11.72 -21.44
N ILE A 424 2.85 -12.57 -22.17
CA ILE A 424 2.05 -13.67 -21.61
C ILE A 424 2.38 -14.96 -22.35
N TYR A 425 2.65 -16.04 -21.62
CA TYR A 425 2.98 -17.34 -22.20
C TYR A 425 2.58 -18.51 -21.30
N ASN A 426 2.40 -19.69 -21.92
CA ASN A 426 2.16 -20.94 -21.20
C ASN A 426 3.46 -21.49 -20.60
N ILE A 427 3.37 -22.11 -19.42
CA ILE A 427 4.51 -22.68 -18.68
C ILE A 427 4.37 -24.20 -18.50
N SER A 428 5.50 -24.91 -18.53
CA SER A 428 5.58 -26.36 -18.31
C SER A 428 5.47 -26.77 -16.84
N ASN A 429 5.56 -28.08 -16.57
CA ASN A 429 5.71 -28.60 -15.22
C ASN A 429 7.06 -28.20 -14.59
N GLU A 430 8.14 -28.24 -15.37
CA GLU A 430 9.47 -27.86 -14.88
C GLU A 430 9.66 -26.34 -14.75
N GLU A 431 9.09 -25.53 -15.66
CA GLU A 431 9.08 -24.06 -15.50
C GLU A 431 8.31 -23.62 -14.23
N TRP A 432 7.24 -24.34 -13.87
CA TRP A 432 6.52 -24.09 -12.61
C TRP A 432 7.35 -24.51 -11.39
N LYS A 433 7.90 -25.74 -11.40
CA LYS A 433 8.77 -26.30 -10.34
C LYS A 433 9.99 -25.42 -10.07
N ALA A 434 10.68 -24.96 -11.12
CA ALA A 434 11.79 -24.02 -11.01
C ALA A 434 11.37 -22.70 -10.36
N ALA A 435 10.22 -22.14 -10.75
CA ALA A 435 9.70 -20.90 -10.17
C ALA A 435 9.31 -21.03 -8.68
N ILE A 436 8.98 -22.23 -8.18
CA ILE A 436 8.82 -22.46 -6.74
C ILE A 436 10.19 -22.42 -6.02
N GLY A 437 11.25 -22.91 -6.65
CA GLY A 437 12.63 -22.72 -6.17
C GLY A 437 13.06 -21.25 -6.13
N GLU A 438 12.83 -20.51 -7.23
CA GLU A 438 13.02 -19.05 -7.32
C GLU A 438 12.31 -18.31 -6.17
N LEU A 439 11.03 -18.65 -5.93
CA LEU A 439 10.21 -18.06 -4.86
C LEU A 439 10.76 -18.36 -3.46
N ILE A 440 11.12 -19.62 -3.18
CA ILE A 440 11.70 -20.02 -1.88
C ILE A 440 13.01 -19.27 -1.61
N ASN A 441 13.85 -19.09 -2.63
CA ASN A 441 15.09 -18.32 -2.51
C ASN A 441 14.82 -16.82 -2.32
N ALA A 442 13.83 -16.25 -3.01
CA ALA A 442 13.39 -14.87 -2.78
C ALA A 442 12.89 -14.64 -1.35
N ILE A 443 12.14 -15.57 -0.76
CA ILE A 443 11.65 -15.50 0.63
C ILE A 443 12.82 -15.50 1.64
N ARG A 444 13.84 -16.34 1.44
CA ARG A 444 15.05 -16.35 2.28
C ARG A 444 15.85 -15.05 2.13
N ALA A 445 16.09 -14.63 0.89
CA ALA A 445 16.82 -13.41 0.59
C ALA A 445 16.13 -12.18 1.19
N ARG A 446 14.79 -12.13 1.14
CA ARG A 446 13.99 -11.04 1.71
C ARG A 446 14.08 -10.97 3.23
N GLY A 447 13.93 -12.11 3.92
CA GLY A 447 14.08 -12.17 5.37
C GLY A 447 15.50 -11.82 5.84
N LYS A 448 16.54 -12.33 5.16
CA LYS A 448 17.95 -11.96 5.45
C LYS A 448 18.19 -10.47 5.23
N PHE A 449 17.66 -9.89 4.15
CA PHE A 449 17.74 -8.46 3.85
C PHE A 449 17.06 -7.62 4.93
N ILE A 450 15.77 -7.86 5.22
CA ILE A 450 15.03 -7.09 6.24
C ILE A 450 15.73 -7.17 7.61
N ARG A 451 16.18 -8.37 8.03
CA ARG A 451 16.89 -8.53 9.30
C ARG A 451 18.19 -7.71 9.32
N ARG A 452 18.98 -7.71 8.25
CA ARG A 452 20.22 -6.90 8.11
C ARG A 452 19.93 -5.40 8.21
N GLU A 453 19.00 -4.87 7.41
CA GLU A 453 18.69 -3.43 7.35
C GLU A 453 18.15 -2.89 8.69
N LEU A 454 17.48 -3.72 9.47
CA LEU A 454 16.89 -3.33 10.75
C LEU A 454 17.82 -3.55 11.96
N SER A 455 18.76 -4.50 11.89
CA SER A 455 19.81 -4.64 12.91
C SER A 455 20.95 -3.65 12.76
N ALA A 456 21.21 -3.15 11.54
CA ALA A 456 22.25 -2.17 11.26
C ALA A 456 22.09 -0.92 12.12
N THR A 457 23.18 -0.53 12.80
CA THR A 457 23.24 0.62 13.71
C THR A 457 24.59 1.32 13.51
N ASP A 458 24.57 2.57 13.04
CA ASP A 458 25.75 3.44 12.86
C ASP A 458 25.36 4.79 13.47
N VAL A 459 25.90 5.07 14.65
CA VAL A 459 25.65 6.31 15.39
C VAL A 459 26.98 6.85 15.84
N ARG A 460 27.33 8.03 15.33
CA ARG A 460 28.58 8.71 15.62
C ARG A 460 28.30 9.92 16.50
N TYR A 461 29.28 10.31 17.31
CA TYR A 461 29.18 11.53 18.10
C TYR A 461 30.50 12.30 18.16
N ASN A 462 30.39 13.60 18.39
CA ASN A 462 31.52 14.49 18.67
C ASN A 462 31.06 15.54 19.70
N PHE A 463 32.00 16.18 20.39
CA PHE A 463 31.70 17.21 21.37
C PHE A 463 32.77 18.30 21.43
N ARG A 464 32.38 19.52 21.81
CA ARG A 464 33.29 20.63 22.15
C ARG A 464 32.62 21.61 23.11
N THR A 465 33.43 22.35 23.85
CA THR A 465 32.97 23.57 24.53
C THR A 465 32.91 24.73 23.53
N VAL A 466 31.87 25.56 23.65
CA VAL A 466 31.66 26.82 22.93
C VAL A 466 31.36 27.89 23.99
N LYS A 467 31.84 29.12 23.82
CA LYS A 467 31.46 30.25 24.66
C LYS A 467 30.28 31.01 24.05
N GLU A 468 29.31 31.38 24.87
CA GLU A 468 28.21 32.28 24.51
C GLU A 468 28.09 33.33 25.63
N GLY A 469 28.69 34.51 25.42
CA GLY A 469 28.91 35.48 26.49
C GLY A 469 29.73 34.89 27.64
N SER A 470 29.27 35.10 28.87
CA SER A 470 29.85 34.53 30.11
C SER A 470 29.50 33.06 30.37
N LYS A 471 28.82 32.36 29.44
CA LYS A 471 28.36 30.98 29.65
C LYS A 471 29.20 29.99 28.84
N SER A 472 29.67 28.95 29.54
CA SER A 472 30.31 27.79 28.94
C SER A 472 29.23 26.79 28.49
N ILE A 473 29.20 26.50 27.18
CA ILE A 473 28.25 25.57 26.57
C ILE A 473 29.00 24.37 26.02
N PHE A 474 28.83 23.21 26.66
CA PHE A 474 29.37 21.95 26.17
C PHE A 474 28.38 21.32 25.18
N ARG A 475 28.70 21.40 23.89
CA ARG A 475 27.86 20.92 22.80
C ARG A 475 28.23 19.49 22.43
N VAL A 476 27.27 18.58 22.52
CA VAL A 476 27.37 17.19 22.02
C VAL A 476 26.52 17.06 20.75
N VAL A 477 27.13 16.56 19.67
CA VAL A 477 26.47 16.33 18.39
C VAL A 477 26.43 14.84 18.09
N PHE A 478 25.27 14.34 17.67
CA PHE A 478 25.09 12.97 17.17
C PHE A 478 24.81 12.98 15.66
N GLN A 479 25.30 11.96 14.97
CA GLN A 479 24.97 11.64 13.59
C GLN A 479 24.48 10.19 13.50
N VAL A 480 23.21 9.99 13.11
CA VAL A 480 22.60 8.67 12.88
C VAL A 480 22.63 8.33 11.41
N ASN A 481 23.42 7.33 11.05
CA ASN A 481 23.61 6.82 9.70
C ASN A 481 23.11 5.36 9.53
N SER A 482 22.19 4.93 10.40
CA SER A 482 21.46 3.66 10.26
C SER A 482 20.03 3.86 9.81
N ARG A 483 19.45 2.81 9.20
CA ARG A 483 18.03 2.79 8.84
C ARG A 483 17.16 2.70 10.09
N ALA A 484 17.40 1.75 10.98
CA ALA A 484 16.82 1.75 12.31
C ALA A 484 17.25 3.00 13.10
N GLY A 485 16.32 3.53 13.91
CA GLY A 485 16.61 4.64 14.81
C GLY A 485 17.48 4.19 16.00
N PHE A 486 18.08 5.14 16.69
CA PHE A 486 18.83 4.93 17.92
C PHE A 486 18.06 5.53 19.09
N ARG A 487 17.55 4.69 19.99
CA ARG A 487 16.86 5.14 21.20
C ARG A 487 17.90 5.52 22.25
N LEU A 488 18.13 6.81 22.39
CA LEU A 488 19.05 7.41 23.35
C LEU A 488 18.43 7.28 24.75
N LYS A 489 19.17 6.66 25.67
CA LYS A 489 18.74 6.36 27.05
C LYS A 489 19.42 7.20 28.12
N GLY A 490 20.55 7.82 27.80
CA GLY A 490 21.13 8.86 28.64
C GLY A 490 22.55 9.24 28.26
N ILE A 491 22.99 10.39 28.77
CA ILE A 491 24.34 10.92 28.59
C ILE A 491 24.91 11.23 29.98
N THR A 492 26.12 10.75 30.25
CA THR A 492 26.89 11.04 31.48
C THR A 492 28.13 11.84 31.13
N LEU A 493 28.38 12.92 31.88
CA LEU A 493 29.45 13.89 31.64
C LEU A 493 30.36 14.03 32.87
N LYS A 494 31.64 14.39 32.65
CA LYS A 494 32.61 14.74 33.69
C LYS A 494 32.72 16.26 33.82
N LEU A 495 32.68 16.76 35.06
CA LEU A 495 32.92 18.15 35.41
C LEU A 495 34.37 18.37 35.87
N ASN A 496 34.87 19.59 35.75
CA ASN A 496 36.18 20.00 36.26
C ASN A 496 36.25 20.04 37.80
N ALA A 497 35.11 20.18 38.48
CA ALA A 497 35.00 20.18 39.94
C ALA A 497 34.39 18.88 40.48
N GLN A 498 34.92 18.40 41.60
CA GLN A 498 34.38 17.26 42.36
C GLN A 498 33.54 17.74 43.56
N LYS A 499 32.55 18.61 43.30
CA LYS A 499 31.62 19.13 44.31
C LYS A 499 30.21 18.64 43.99
N LYS A 500 29.58 17.93 44.94
CA LYS A 500 28.18 17.44 44.86
C LYS A 500 27.21 18.62 44.72
N GLY A 501 26.11 18.44 43.98
CA GLY A 501 25.00 19.41 43.93
C GLY A 501 25.12 20.52 42.88
N GLN A 502 26.21 20.58 42.10
CA GLN A 502 26.36 21.55 41.00
C GLN A 502 25.36 21.23 39.90
N ILE A 503 24.54 22.23 39.51
CA ILE A 503 23.46 22.06 38.54
C ILE A 503 24.00 22.26 37.12
N VAL A 504 23.72 21.30 36.24
CA VAL A 504 23.95 21.41 34.80
C VAL A 504 22.61 21.41 34.09
N THR A 505 22.41 22.34 33.15
CA THR A 505 21.16 22.44 32.37
C THR A 505 21.38 21.93 30.95
N LEU A 506 20.79 20.80 30.62
CA LEU A 506 20.68 20.31 29.24
C LEU A 506 19.58 21.10 28.50
N LYS A 507 19.96 21.79 27.42
CA LYS A 507 19.06 22.31 26.38
C LYS A 507 19.06 21.35 25.18
N ARG A 508 17.89 20.84 24.80
CA ARG A 508 17.71 20.06 23.55
C ARG A 508 17.23 20.98 22.43
N TRP A 509 17.81 20.84 21.24
CA TRP A 509 17.50 21.69 20.08
C TRP A 509 16.73 20.91 19.01
N GLY A 510 15.40 21.06 19.01
CA GLY A 510 14.49 20.44 18.05
C GLY A 510 13.53 21.43 17.40
N ILE A 511 13.07 21.09 16.20
CA ILE A 511 12.03 21.76 15.40
C ILE A 511 12.43 23.14 14.80
N GLU A 512 12.69 23.13 13.49
CA GLU A 512 12.32 24.23 12.58
C GLU A 512 11.64 23.65 11.31
N ASP A 513 10.43 23.13 11.47
CA ASP A 513 9.49 22.86 10.36
C ASP A 513 8.12 23.51 10.59
N VAL A 514 7.91 24.16 11.75
CA VAL A 514 6.66 24.83 12.12
C VAL A 514 6.78 26.32 11.84
N LYS A 515 6.41 26.76 10.63
CA LYS A 515 6.33 28.18 10.24
C LYS A 515 5.13 28.93 10.85
N LYS A 516 4.92 28.81 12.15
CA LYS A 516 4.08 29.68 13.00
C LYS A 516 4.77 29.80 14.36
N VAL A 517 4.57 30.92 15.05
CA VAL A 517 5.36 31.34 16.22
C VAL A 517 5.10 30.46 17.45
N ILE A 518 5.70 29.27 17.45
CA ILE A 518 6.09 28.54 18.64
C ILE A 518 7.62 28.68 18.66
N LYS A 519 8.17 29.48 19.60
CA LYS A 519 9.62 29.49 19.83
C LYS A 519 10.06 28.03 20.05
N PRO A 520 11.14 27.52 19.42
CA PRO A 520 11.52 26.11 19.50
C PRO A 520 11.60 25.70 20.98
N ARG A 521 10.65 24.85 21.40
CA ARG A 521 10.39 24.63 22.83
C ARG A 521 11.50 23.77 23.42
N PHE A 522 12.44 24.45 24.07
CA PHE A 522 13.53 23.83 24.80
C PHE A 522 12.97 22.93 25.91
N SER A 523 13.03 21.62 25.70
CA SER A 523 12.92 20.66 26.81
C SER A 523 14.19 20.78 27.66
N SER A 524 14.19 21.75 28.57
CA SER A 524 15.30 21.96 29.50
C SER A 524 15.24 20.92 30.60
N GLN A 525 16.33 20.20 30.81
CA GLN A 525 16.45 19.21 31.88
C GLN A 525 17.60 19.62 32.78
N LYS A 526 17.35 19.76 34.08
CA LYS A 526 18.40 20.00 35.08
C LYS A 526 18.83 18.66 35.68
N ALA A 527 20.12 18.51 35.95
CA ALA A 527 20.66 17.40 36.73
C ALA A 527 21.82 17.91 37.60
N SER A 528 21.91 17.38 38.82
CA SER A 528 22.94 17.77 39.80
C SER A 528 24.13 16.81 39.76
N SER A 529 25.32 17.32 40.07
CA SER A 529 26.54 16.53 40.17
C SER A 529 26.56 15.57 41.36
N THR A 530 27.16 14.40 41.14
CA THR A 530 27.64 13.49 42.19
C THR A 530 28.85 14.09 42.92
N SER A 531 29.23 13.50 44.06
CA SER A 531 30.50 13.79 44.74
C SER A 531 31.71 13.58 43.82
N SER A 532 31.70 12.54 42.98
CA SER A 532 32.76 12.26 41.99
C SER A 532 32.80 13.20 40.78
N GLY A 533 32.07 14.33 40.82
CA GLY A 533 32.07 15.34 39.75
C GLY A 533 31.49 14.81 38.43
N THR A 534 30.50 13.92 38.50
CA THR A 534 29.78 13.40 37.31
C THR A 534 28.33 13.85 37.31
N VAL A 535 27.76 14.11 36.14
CA VAL A 535 26.33 14.42 35.99
C VAL A 535 25.72 13.51 34.93
N SER A 536 24.52 12.98 35.19
CA SER A 536 23.84 12.04 34.30
C SER A 536 22.43 12.53 33.93
N PHE A 537 22.16 12.57 32.63
CA PHE A 537 20.87 12.93 32.08
C PHE A 537 20.17 11.66 31.56
N PRO A 538 19.12 11.16 32.24
CA PRO A 538 18.28 10.09 31.69
C PRO A 538 17.44 10.64 30.53
N LEU A 539 17.40 9.88 29.43
CA LEU A 539 16.74 10.24 28.17
C LEU A 539 15.88 9.07 27.66
N ASN A 540 14.97 9.35 26.71
CA ASN A 540 14.11 8.29 26.11
C ASN A 540 13.72 8.56 24.64
N GLU A 541 14.35 9.52 23.98
CA GLU A 541 14.02 9.86 22.59
C GLU A 541 14.67 8.90 21.58
N VAL A 542 14.18 8.93 20.33
CA VAL A 542 14.77 8.18 19.22
C VAL A 542 15.38 9.14 18.22
N LEU A 543 16.65 8.92 17.92
CA LEU A 543 17.38 9.63 16.90
C LEU A 543 17.26 8.84 15.59
N TYR A 544 16.64 9.45 14.58
CA TYR A 544 16.39 8.87 13.26
C TYR A 544 17.32 9.44 12.17
N SER A 545 17.53 8.65 11.12
CA SER A 545 18.06 9.13 9.84
C SER A 545 16.98 9.81 8.98
N LYS A 546 17.38 10.69 8.06
CA LYS A 546 16.52 11.10 6.93
C LYS A 546 16.49 9.94 5.93
N ARG A 547 15.31 9.63 5.41
CA ARG A 547 15.10 8.66 4.32
C ARG A 547 14.36 9.38 3.20
N ARG A 548 14.96 9.48 2.01
CA ARG A 548 14.35 10.16 0.84
C ARG A 548 13.70 9.14 -0.10
N THR A 549 12.59 9.52 -0.74
CA THR A 549 11.75 8.62 -1.57
C THR A 549 11.89 8.82 -3.09
N LYS A 550 12.80 9.70 -3.56
CA LYS A 550 13.06 9.94 -4.99
C LYS A 550 13.99 8.87 -5.59
N LYS A 551 13.48 8.06 -6.54
CA LYS A 551 14.25 7.16 -7.45
C LYS A 551 15.42 6.37 -6.80
N GLY A 552 15.21 5.85 -5.59
CA GLY A 552 16.22 5.12 -4.82
C GLY A 552 16.27 5.68 -3.40
N VAL A 553 16.21 4.81 -2.39
CA VAL A 553 16.17 5.27 -0.99
C VAL A 553 17.59 5.56 -0.52
N THR A 554 18.07 6.78 -0.80
CA THR A 554 19.27 7.30 -0.15
C THR A 554 18.98 7.48 1.34
N LEU A 555 19.71 6.73 2.15
CA LEU A 555 19.84 6.99 3.58
C LEU A 555 20.65 8.28 3.73
N VAL A 556 20.10 9.27 4.42
CA VAL A 556 20.75 10.57 4.65
C VAL A 556 20.99 10.68 6.16
N PRO A 557 22.24 10.91 6.62
CA PRO A 557 22.54 10.98 8.05
C PRO A 557 21.68 12.01 8.77
N GLY A 558 21.16 11.64 9.94
CA GLY A 558 20.38 12.55 10.80
C GLY A 558 21.25 13.17 11.89
N VAL A 559 21.26 14.49 11.99
CA VAL A 559 22.10 15.24 12.94
C VAL A 559 21.25 15.81 14.08
N TYR A 560 21.77 15.70 15.31
CA TYR A 560 21.11 16.10 16.56
C TYR A 560 22.10 16.84 17.46
N VAL A 561 21.65 17.89 18.16
CA VAL A 561 22.49 18.77 18.98
C VAL A 561 21.93 18.88 20.40
N TYR A 562 22.80 18.63 21.38
CA TYR A 562 22.52 18.68 22.81
C TYR A 562 23.52 19.63 23.47
N ASP A 563 23.03 20.73 24.03
CA ASP A 563 23.87 21.75 24.65
C ASP A 563 23.72 21.71 26.16
N PHE A 564 24.81 21.40 26.84
CA PHE A 564 24.88 21.35 28.30
C PHE A 564 25.48 22.66 28.79
N VAL A 565 24.68 23.46 29.47
CA VAL A 565 25.06 24.80 29.95
C VAL A 565 25.47 24.72 31.41
N THR A 566 26.62 25.33 31.72
CA THR A 566 27.15 25.55 33.06
C THR A 566 27.43 27.03 33.31
N GLU A 567 27.40 27.43 34.58
CA GLU A 567 27.76 28.77 35.03
C GLU A 567 29.24 28.76 35.44
N GLU A 568 30.02 29.77 35.05
CA GLU A 568 31.47 29.77 35.34
C GLU A 568 31.75 29.90 36.85
N PRO A 569 32.81 29.26 37.39
CA PRO A 569 33.91 28.58 36.68
C PRO A 569 33.67 27.09 36.32
N LEU A 570 32.43 26.58 36.44
CA LEU A 570 32.12 25.18 36.15
C LEU A 570 32.25 24.88 34.65
N LYS A 571 33.04 23.86 34.31
CA LYS A 571 33.30 23.43 32.93
C LYS A 571 33.13 21.91 32.83
N ILE A 572 32.44 21.47 31.78
CA ILE A 572 32.36 20.05 31.42
C ILE A 572 33.63 19.70 30.62
N LEU A 573 34.31 18.63 31.02
CA LEU A 573 35.55 18.16 30.42
C LEU A 573 35.29 17.18 29.27
N SER A 574 34.41 16.20 29.49
CA SER A 574 34.23 15.09 28.56
C SER A 574 32.88 14.37 28.73
N VAL A 575 32.52 13.59 27.72
CA VAL A 575 31.44 12.60 27.79
C VAL A 575 32.01 11.31 28.38
N ILE A 576 31.53 10.90 29.57
CA ILE A 576 31.93 9.64 30.23
C ILE A 576 31.23 8.45 29.57
N SER A 577 29.92 8.56 29.34
CA SER A 577 29.15 7.48 28.72
C SER A 577 27.94 7.99 27.96
N ILE A 578 27.57 7.28 26.89
CA ILE A 578 26.27 7.42 26.23
C ILE A 578 25.61 6.05 26.25
N LYS A 579 24.43 5.98 26.87
CA LYS A 579 23.61 4.75 26.93
C LYS A 579 22.54 4.84 25.86
N GLY A 580 22.38 3.78 25.05
CA GLY A 580 21.31 3.70 24.07
C GLY A 580 21.22 2.33 23.39
N LYS A 581 20.23 2.18 22.51
CA LYS A 581 19.94 0.92 21.82
C LYS A 581 19.34 1.14 20.44
N ASN A 582 19.52 0.17 19.55
CA ASN A 582 18.78 0.11 18.29
C ASN A 582 17.28 0.11 18.62
N SER A 583 16.51 1.03 18.01
CA SER A 583 15.13 1.30 18.42
C SER A 583 14.17 0.18 18.02
N ILE A 584 14.52 -0.58 16.97
CA ILE A 584 13.77 -1.71 16.42
C ILE A 584 14.11 -3.00 17.19
N THR A 585 15.36 -3.47 17.08
CA THR A 585 15.82 -4.76 17.64
C THR A 585 16.03 -4.73 19.15
N LYS A 586 15.96 -3.55 19.76
CA LYS A 586 16.20 -3.26 21.19
C LYS A 586 17.60 -3.64 21.71
N LYS A 587 18.52 -4.11 20.85
CA LYS A 587 19.92 -4.42 21.23
C LYS A 587 20.69 -3.15 21.60
N GLY A 588 21.43 -3.20 22.70
CA GLY A 588 22.28 -2.10 23.17
C GLY A 588 23.36 -1.72 22.15
N TYR A 589 23.71 -0.44 22.07
CA TYR A 589 24.71 0.08 21.15
C TYR A 589 25.46 1.26 21.79
N LYS A 590 26.79 1.26 21.71
CA LYS A 590 27.66 2.36 22.13
C LYS A 590 27.97 3.24 20.91
N PRO A 591 27.57 4.52 20.87
CA PRO A 591 27.95 5.44 19.79
C PRO A 591 29.46 5.58 19.63
N ILE A 592 29.90 5.77 18.38
CA ILE A 592 31.31 5.85 17.99
C ILE A 592 31.77 7.31 18.05
N TYR A 593 32.81 7.62 18.82
CA TYR A 593 33.40 8.97 18.83
C TYR A 593 34.11 9.24 17.49
N SER A 594 33.91 10.42 16.91
CA SER A 594 34.54 10.78 15.64
C SER A 594 34.90 12.26 15.56
N LYS A 595 36.19 12.58 15.65
CA LYS A 595 36.73 13.94 15.42
C LYS A 595 36.32 14.52 14.05
N LYS A 596 36.05 13.67 13.06
CA LYS A 596 35.62 14.05 11.69
C LYS A 596 34.14 14.46 11.57
N LEU A 597 33.32 14.25 12.62
CA LEU A 597 31.94 14.73 12.62
C LEU A 597 31.92 16.23 12.96
N GLU A 598 31.55 17.06 11.99
CA GLU A 598 31.38 18.50 12.18
C GLU A 598 30.46 18.82 13.35
N ILE A 599 30.86 19.81 14.15
CA ILE A 599 30.00 20.43 15.16
C ILE A 599 29.55 21.79 14.62
N PRO A 600 28.26 21.99 14.34
CA PRO A 600 27.76 23.27 13.86
C PRO A 600 28.06 24.43 14.84
N SER A 601 28.40 25.59 14.30
CA SER A 601 28.45 26.86 15.03
C SER A 601 27.04 27.30 15.41
N ALA A 602 26.16 27.44 14.42
CA ALA A 602 24.73 27.71 14.59
C ALA A 602 23.87 26.45 14.37
N HIS A 603 22.66 26.45 14.93
CA HIS A 603 21.67 25.39 14.75
C HIS A 603 21.08 25.46 13.34
N LYS A 604 21.53 24.61 12.43
CA LYS A 604 20.96 24.53 11.07
C LYS A 604 19.57 23.90 11.10
N GLN A 605 18.70 24.35 10.19
CA GLN A 605 17.30 23.96 9.95
C GLN A 605 17.11 22.48 9.49
N ASN A 606 17.83 21.55 10.11
CA ASN A 606 17.99 20.17 9.66
C ASN A 606 17.78 19.15 10.80
N SER A 607 17.44 19.61 12.02
CA SER A 607 17.19 18.78 13.20
C SER A 607 15.98 17.87 13.01
N ILE A 608 16.21 16.56 12.97
CA ILE A 608 15.20 15.52 12.62
C ILE A 608 14.39 15.12 13.86
N TRP A 609 13.94 16.13 14.59
CA TRP A 609 13.06 16.00 15.75
C TRP A 609 11.62 16.07 15.29
N TRP A 610 10.97 14.91 15.21
CA TRP A 610 9.51 14.80 15.09
C TRP A 610 8.94 13.48 15.62
N ASP A 611 9.24 13.13 16.87
CA ASP A 611 8.32 12.27 17.62
C ASP A 611 7.11 13.12 18.05
N PRO A 612 5.92 12.94 17.44
CA PRO A 612 4.76 13.75 17.76
C PRO A 612 4.35 13.64 19.23
N LYS A 613 4.54 12.47 19.85
CA LYS A 613 4.10 12.18 21.23
C LYS A 613 5.00 12.83 22.30
N VAL A 614 6.11 13.46 21.88
CA VAL A 614 7.02 14.24 22.74
C VAL A 614 6.69 15.74 22.71
N VAL A 615 5.78 16.19 21.84
CA VAL A 615 5.25 17.57 21.86
C VAL A 615 4.15 17.67 22.92
N THR A 616 4.55 17.61 24.19
CA THR A 616 3.66 17.64 25.36
C THR A 616 3.02 19.01 25.60
N GLU A 617 3.62 20.07 25.09
CA GLU A 617 3.28 21.45 25.42
C GLU A 617 2.49 22.10 24.28
N LYS A 618 1.15 22.16 24.43
CA LYS A 618 0.24 22.75 23.44
C LYS A 618 0.51 24.24 23.23
N SER A 619 0.27 24.71 22.02
CA SER A 619 0.39 26.13 21.63
C SER A 619 -0.83 26.92 22.09
N ILE A 620 -0.62 28.01 22.83
CA ILE A 620 -1.73 28.76 23.41
C ILE A 620 -2.34 29.70 22.37
N VAL A 621 -3.64 29.57 22.12
CA VAL A 621 -4.45 30.54 21.38
C VAL A 621 -5.12 31.42 22.44
N ARG A 622 -4.49 32.55 22.77
CA ARG A 622 -5.02 33.47 23.78
C ARG A 622 -5.98 34.47 23.17
N LEU A 623 -7.14 34.65 23.82
CA LEU A 623 -8.09 35.73 23.56
C LEU A 623 -8.21 36.60 24.83
N SER A 624 -8.24 37.91 24.65
CA SER A 624 -8.22 38.90 25.73
C SER A 624 -8.77 40.25 25.25
N GLY A 625 -9.60 40.91 26.05
CA GLY A 625 -10.21 42.20 25.68
C GLY A 625 -11.34 42.05 24.66
N LYS A 626 -11.51 43.01 23.74
CA LYS A 626 -12.51 42.91 22.66
C LYS A 626 -11.92 42.17 21.46
N VAL A 627 -12.61 41.13 20.99
CA VAL A 627 -12.20 40.25 19.89
C VAL A 627 -13.37 40.09 18.91
N VAL A 628 -13.14 40.25 17.60
CA VAL A 628 -14.14 39.97 16.57
C VAL A 628 -13.72 38.74 15.76
N LEU A 629 -14.57 37.71 15.71
CA LEU A 629 -14.34 36.48 14.95
C LEU A 629 -15.19 36.49 13.67
N THR A 630 -14.52 36.76 12.55
CA THR A 630 -15.10 36.77 11.19
C THR A 630 -14.92 35.46 10.42
N LYS A 631 -14.25 34.46 11.01
CA LYS A 631 -13.97 33.13 10.45
C LYS A 631 -13.86 32.10 11.57
N ASP A 632 -14.17 30.84 11.27
CA ASP A 632 -14.18 29.74 12.25
C ASP A 632 -12.85 29.62 13.03
N LEU A 633 -12.95 29.66 14.36
CA LEU A 633 -11.84 29.47 15.27
C LEU A 633 -11.69 27.98 15.61
N VAL A 634 -10.90 27.27 14.80
CA VAL A 634 -10.62 25.84 15.01
C VAL A 634 -9.38 25.64 15.90
N ILE A 635 -9.56 24.93 17.01
CA ILE A 635 -8.54 24.62 18.02
C ILE A 635 -8.21 23.12 17.93
N THR A 636 -7.00 22.81 17.47
CA THR A 636 -6.52 21.43 17.21
C THR A 636 -5.95 20.76 18.47
N PRO A 637 -5.62 19.45 18.47
CA PRO A 637 -5.08 18.74 19.62
C PRO A 637 -3.76 19.29 20.22
N TYR A 638 -3.09 20.18 19.51
CA TYR A 638 -1.85 20.85 19.95
C TYR A 638 -2.06 22.35 20.18
N GLN A 639 -3.30 22.75 20.39
CA GLN A 639 -3.67 24.07 20.85
C GLN A 639 -4.46 23.99 22.16
N SER A 640 -4.26 24.99 23.00
CA SER A 640 -5.11 25.28 24.15
C SER A 640 -5.70 26.66 23.92
N LEU A 641 -7.02 26.75 23.79
CA LEU A 641 -7.73 28.03 23.82
C LEU A 641 -7.68 28.57 25.25
N ASP A 642 -7.27 29.82 25.41
CA ASP A 642 -7.07 30.46 26.71
C ASP A 642 -7.72 31.85 26.67
N VAL A 643 -8.94 31.95 27.16
CA VAL A 643 -9.74 33.18 27.16
C VAL A 643 -9.65 33.81 28.55
N SER A 644 -9.10 35.03 28.59
CA SER A 644 -8.85 35.77 29.83
C SER A 644 -10.15 36.33 30.45
N PRO A 645 -10.19 36.65 31.76
CA PRO A 645 -11.29 37.39 32.37
C PRO A 645 -11.65 38.66 31.59
N GLY A 646 -12.93 39.03 31.56
CA GLY A 646 -13.42 40.24 30.91
C GLY A 646 -13.29 40.28 29.38
N THR A 647 -12.99 39.14 28.73
CA THR A 647 -12.92 39.08 27.26
C THR A 647 -14.31 39.13 26.66
N HIS A 648 -14.52 40.01 25.68
CA HIS A 648 -15.74 40.07 24.88
C HIS A 648 -15.46 39.59 23.46
N ILE A 649 -16.10 38.50 23.05
CA ILE A 649 -15.95 37.87 21.73
C ILE A 649 -17.22 38.12 20.91
N ALA A 650 -17.11 39.02 19.94
CA ALA A 650 -18.13 39.29 18.93
C ALA A 650 -18.01 38.31 17.75
N MET A 651 -19.12 37.70 17.36
CA MET A 651 -19.17 36.58 16.41
C MET A 651 -19.94 36.96 15.15
N ALA A 652 -19.32 36.87 13.97
CA ALA A 652 -20.03 37.14 12.71
C ALA A 652 -21.02 36.01 12.34
N LYS A 653 -21.99 36.31 11.46
CA LYS A 653 -23.06 35.36 11.08
C LYS A 653 -22.47 34.02 10.61
N GLY A 654 -22.91 32.92 11.24
CA GLY A 654 -22.48 31.55 10.94
C GLY A 654 -21.08 31.14 11.46
N VAL A 655 -20.28 32.05 12.04
CA VAL A 655 -18.92 31.75 12.52
C VAL A 655 -18.93 30.90 13.78
N SER A 656 -18.10 29.85 13.82
CA SER A 656 -18.05 28.86 14.90
C SER A 656 -16.72 28.88 15.69
N ILE A 657 -16.77 28.49 16.97
CA ILE A 657 -15.58 28.13 17.76
C ILE A 657 -15.58 26.60 17.89
N ILE A 658 -14.58 25.92 17.33
CA ILE A 658 -14.55 24.45 17.23
C ILE A 658 -13.28 23.91 17.88
N VAL A 659 -13.40 23.41 19.11
CA VAL A 659 -12.33 22.73 19.84
C VAL A 659 -12.41 21.24 19.59
N ASN A 660 -11.41 20.70 18.89
CA ASN A 660 -11.37 19.32 18.40
C ASN A 660 -10.08 18.64 18.89
N GLY A 661 -10.14 18.08 20.10
CA GLY A 661 -9.05 17.47 20.87
C GLY A 661 -8.07 18.45 21.52
N GLY A 662 -8.19 19.75 21.23
CA GLY A 662 -7.46 20.82 21.92
C GLY A 662 -8.04 21.11 23.31
N ASP A 663 -7.33 21.87 24.14
CA ASP A 663 -7.91 22.29 25.42
C ASP A 663 -8.73 23.58 25.26
N ALA A 664 -9.65 23.81 26.20
CA ALA A 664 -10.44 25.04 26.28
C ALA A 664 -10.51 25.55 27.72
N TYR A 665 -9.81 26.66 27.97
CA TYR A 665 -9.78 27.38 29.24
C TYR A 665 -10.48 28.73 29.05
N LEU A 666 -11.74 28.84 29.46
CA LEU A 666 -12.47 30.10 29.49
C LEU A 666 -12.64 30.52 30.94
N ARG A 667 -11.74 31.37 31.44
CA ARG A 667 -11.59 31.64 32.87
C ARG A 667 -12.09 33.03 33.25
N GLY A 668 -13.40 33.27 33.12
CA GLY A 668 -14.04 34.48 33.64
C GLY A 668 -14.12 34.45 35.17
N SER A 669 -14.13 35.63 35.79
CA SER A 669 -14.48 35.81 37.21
C SER A 669 -15.91 36.36 37.35
N SER A 670 -16.45 36.41 38.57
CA SER A 670 -17.73 37.06 38.86
C SER A 670 -17.73 38.56 38.59
N THR A 671 -16.58 39.22 38.75
CA THR A 671 -16.37 40.66 38.48
C THR A 671 -15.98 40.96 37.03
N GLN A 672 -15.47 39.97 36.30
CA GLN A 672 -15.02 40.08 34.92
C GLN A 672 -15.41 38.81 34.15
N PRO A 673 -16.71 38.61 33.86
CA PRO A 673 -17.18 37.48 33.06
C PRO A 673 -16.65 37.59 31.63
N ILE A 674 -16.55 36.45 30.96
CA ILE A 674 -16.32 36.39 29.51
C ILE A 674 -17.68 36.50 28.84
N VAL A 675 -17.79 37.28 27.76
CA VAL A 675 -19.02 37.39 26.96
C VAL A 675 -18.74 36.89 25.54
N ILE A 676 -19.65 36.10 24.99
CA ILE A 676 -19.62 35.62 23.60
C ILE A 676 -20.99 35.89 22.97
N GLU A 677 -21.06 36.83 22.02
CA GLU A 677 -22.30 37.22 21.37
C GLU A 677 -22.14 37.49 19.88
N GLY A 678 -23.22 37.77 19.16
CA GLY A 678 -23.17 38.14 17.76
C GLY A 678 -22.60 39.55 17.55
N ASP A 679 -21.88 39.76 16.45
CA ASP A 679 -21.25 41.04 16.05
C ASP A 679 -22.24 42.21 15.82
N LYS A 680 -23.55 41.95 15.98
CA LYS A 680 -24.64 42.94 16.03
C LYS A 680 -25.64 42.59 17.15
N GLY A 681 -25.15 42.25 18.34
CA GLY A 681 -25.96 41.82 19.49
C GLY A 681 -26.48 40.38 19.34
N LYS A 682 -27.80 40.16 19.50
CA LYS A 682 -28.46 38.83 19.43
C LYS A 682 -28.47 38.18 18.02
N ALA A 683 -27.56 38.55 17.11
CA ALA A 683 -27.45 37.99 15.78
C ALA A 683 -26.99 36.51 15.80
N LEU A 684 -27.56 35.69 14.91
CA LEU A 684 -27.26 34.25 14.83
C LEU A 684 -25.83 33.99 14.31
N TRP A 685 -24.92 33.61 15.21
CA TRP A 685 -23.55 33.16 14.93
C TRP A 685 -23.42 31.65 15.15
N GLY A 686 -22.46 30.99 14.51
CA GLY A 686 -22.38 29.53 14.29
C GLY A 686 -22.65 28.60 15.48
N VAL A 687 -21.61 28.00 16.03
CA VAL A 687 -21.69 27.13 17.22
C VAL A 687 -20.39 27.18 18.01
N MET A 688 -20.47 27.10 19.34
CA MET A 688 -19.31 26.74 20.17
C MET A 688 -19.36 25.23 20.44
N ALA A 689 -18.50 24.47 19.76
CA ALA A 689 -18.42 23.02 19.87
C ALA A 689 -17.08 22.62 20.52
N ILE A 690 -17.13 21.86 21.62
CA ILE A 690 -15.95 21.32 22.31
C ILE A 690 -16.04 19.80 22.32
N SER A 691 -15.00 19.13 21.81
CA SER A 691 -14.95 17.67 21.65
C SER A 691 -13.54 17.14 21.94
N GLY A 692 -13.35 16.60 23.14
CA GLY A 692 -12.08 16.08 23.65
C GLY A 692 -11.06 17.16 24.02
N GLY A 693 -10.06 16.78 24.83
CA GLY A 693 -9.10 17.69 25.48
C GLY A 693 -9.51 18.05 26.91
N GLU A 694 -8.69 18.83 27.62
CA GLU A 694 -9.07 19.37 28.94
C GLU A 694 -9.94 20.63 28.76
N CYS A 695 -11.05 20.72 29.48
CA CYS A 695 -11.94 21.88 29.43
C CYS A 695 -12.27 22.41 30.82
N LYS A 696 -12.14 23.73 31.01
CA LYS A 696 -12.55 24.47 32.20
C LYS A 696 -13.20 25.79 31.76
N ILE A 697 -14.46 25.99 32.12
CA ILE A 697 -15.29 27.14 31.77
C ILE A 697 -15.83 27.72 33.08
N SER A 698 -15.62 29.01 33.33
CA SER A 698 -16.15 29.72 34.50
C SER A 698 -16.60 31.14 34.13
N ASN A 699 -17.76 31.55 34.64
CA ASN A 699 -18.35 32.88 34.43
C ASN A 699 -18.32 33.33 32.96
N VAL A 700 -18.99 32.57 32.09
CA VAL A 700 -19.08 32.83 30.64
C VAL A 700 -20.53 33.02 30.23
N ASN A 701 -20.86 34.20 29.74
CA ASN A 701 -22.16 34.54 29.19
C ASN A 701 -22.13 34.29 27.67
N ILE A 702 -22.97 33.38 27.18
CA ILE A 702 -23.08 33.04 25.76
C ILE A 702 -24.46 33.47 25.27
N ILE A 703 -24.50 34.37 24.28
CA ILE A 703 -25.70 35.06 23.83
C ILE A 703 -25.89 34.83 22.32
N GLY A 704 -27.02 34.23 21.93
CA GLY A 704 -27.25 33.78 20.56
C GLY A 704 -26.63 32.40 20.28
N GLY A 705 -26.34 32.14 19.00
CA GLY A 705 -26.04 30.81 18.45
C GLY A 705 -26.85 30.59 17.17
N SER A 706 -26.50 29.61 16.31
CA SER A 706 -27.12 29.49 14.98
C SER A 706 -28.05 28.30 14.78
N GLU A 707 -29.18 28.63 14.16
CA GLU A 707 -29.60 28.07 12.88
C GLU A 707 -28.40 27.69 11.99
N LYS A 708 -27.87 26.48 12.13
CA LYS A 708 -26.89 25.93 11.18
C LYS A 708 -27.64 25.25 10.04
N ASN A 709 -27.89 25.99 8.97
CA ASN A 709 -28.52 25.45 7.76
C ASN A 709 -27.66 24.31 7.17
N THR A 710 -28.13 23.06 7.31
CA THR A 710 -27.43 21.86 6.84
C THR A 710 -27.82 21.53 5.40
N GLY A 711 -27.11 22.14 4.45
CA GLY A 711 -27.02 21.70 3.05
C GLY A 711 -25.73 20.94 2.76
#